data_AF-A0A9D1J9B0-F1
#
_entry.id   AF-A0A9D1J9B0-F1
#
_cell.length_a   1.000
_cell.length_b   1.000
_cell.length_c   1.000
_cell.angle_alpha   90.00
_cell.angle_beta   90.00
_cell.angle_gamma   90.00
#
_symmetry.space_group_name_H-M   'P 1'
#
loop_
_entity.id
_entity.type
_entity.pdbx_description
1 polymer ?
#
loop_
_entity_poly.entity_id
_entity_poly.type
_entity_poly.pdbx_seq_one_letter_code
_entity_poly.pdbx_strand_id
1 'polypeptide(L)'
;MKKFALLLAGVLSLGAGVICACTNGEVNNPPDPDDPGIVDPPDDNDTDFTEALGAYALFDWVSETGVLNLAEGTLEGTQSFEITDVTGADAEIVISCTADGVDYTISLNDAGALEMISVADNQLYSTFLVEASRYAGAWYSADETSYYYVISDTVDNEGYFSWRVCNRSGVTTAEPYQAVTIFESQGENYGITFYVPETNYFFYYSGEAVYMNDGTSMGTLEVEAYTPVFSSTYLNAEGEELSIDLVNSTVTYQGQEMTATAGFGAFGAGIWFRDEDTSVERALIYTNEETKLVSLEGSEVYAAYNPEWLPGDEDGEGEWSIGTNLANGGDIVFNDDQNIIFEGTSYQLSHYIDDGELVYSFTVPGTANDYTYVIRAVEGSEDVFYMESNRSQRSGYYFRENAKRQFVQTFTSNSEILTIDEDYALTITTKDVDGDDVRPGTGSRFTYLEDLGTIAYSYTDSGLGTSGSVTFNLALVNTQGIYWTIVGTGGSYAAYSTYLTEDYLPTAIETMTQALNEGDDYFTTGGLTPETLRFNFETGIVTVDGADSYYFSWGYGAVRTTDTPELYVTINEGEMVPDSHYNRYTLFPSSTGLDAVLEAVDIDSSGNISTSDEQSRFYVAQNTFEELFGTTFVYDGRYVQSSISIDEEGGLNLSSYDASTGNTNLLKVDRNDYSIHIGISGGTETITLVYAVDGQNYIVEIVNRLYATYDSLVYCIPDLAEVIGMYSNGSEYIILGSDGSVNYNGVDVNVTGIVSNPGEVVVTFMRSNAVHTATFTGGQVTVASGDSQTIYSNKIDTDLSSFVGTYIVAVDDNTDITIGVSATVGGVNEQVSLTTTINGVIRTPSVQLSEDGKLQIYFTAFDFAAGGTVRCTLTLDGDRVSVNVTVGSSGNTEVYDVSDWDYSDFNIEETQIGQGTLSCVVKEGAPLYLLNGVMCDGYEVSINGNVKTLTLDFNGTDVVITNNNGSVSVA
;
A
#
# COMPACT_ATOMS: atom_id res chain seq x y z
N MET A 1 -1.56 -36.31 0.08
CA MET A 1 -1.32 -37.70 0.54
C MET A 1 -1.06 -37.63 2.06
N LYS A 2 -2.03 -37.95 2.93
CA LYS A 2 -2.15 -39.22 3.69
C LYS A 2 -0.80 -39.64 4.32
N LYS A 3 -0.56 -39.73 5.64
CA LYS A 3 -1.36 -39.98 6.88
C LYS A 3 -0.52 -39.51 8.11
N PHE A 4 -1.04 -38.88 9.16
CA PHE A 4 -1.88 -39.38 10.29
C PHE A 4 -1.13 -40.16 11.39
N ALA A 5 -1.12 -39.64 12.64
CA ALA A 5 -1.43 -40.31 13.94
C ALA A 5 -0.69 -39.67 15.15
N LEU A 6 -1.39 -38.91 16.01
CA LEU A 6 -1.98 -39.25 17.35
C LEU A 6 -1.03 -39.02 18.53
N LEU A 7 -1.24 -37.99 19.38
CA LEU A 7 -2.07 -37.95 20.60
C LEU A 7 -1.81 -39.05 21.67
N LEU A 8 -1.43 -38.59 22.87
CA LEU A 8 -2.15 -38.72 24.16
C LEU A 8 -1.38 -39.34 25.35
N ALA A 9 -1.60 -38.70 26.51
CA ALA A 9 -1.39 -39.12 27.91
C ALA A 9 0.04 -39.00 28.46
N GLY A 10 0.31 -38.49 29.65
CA GLY A 10 -0.55 -38.21 30.82
C GLY A 10 0.27 -38.53 32.08
N VAL A 11 0.52 -37.49 32.88
CA VAL A 11 0.88 -37.44 34.32
C VAL A 11 1.43 -38.72 34.99
N LEU A 12 2.66 -38.65 35.55
CA LEU A 12 3.07 -39.38 36.77
C LEU A 12 4.36 -38.78 37.39
N SER A 13 4.17 -38.03 38.47
CA SER A 13 4.94 -38.00 39.74
C SER A 13 6.45 -38.32 39.81
N LEU A 14 7.18 -37.38 40.45
CA LEU A 14 8.13 -37.51 41.59
C LEU A 14 9.24 -38.58 41.58
N GLY A 15 10.48 -38.12 41.83
CA GLY A 15 11.59 -38.88 42.43
C GLY A 15 12.95 -38.43 41.90
N ALA A 16 13.67 -37.50 42.55
CA ALA A 16 14.50 -37.64 43.76
C ALA A 16 15.90 -38.25 43.54
N GLY A 17 16.91 -37.55 44.09
CA GLY A 17 18.28 -38.02 44.38
C GLY A 17 19.32 -37.56 43.36
N VAL A 18 20.25 -36.65 43.65
CA VAL A 18 21.29 -36.73 44.69
C VAL A 18 21.73 -38.17 44.94
N ILE A 19 22.98 -38.50 44.57
CA ILE A 19 23.93 -39.24 45.41
C ILE A 19 25.35 -38.98 44.88
N CYS A 20 26.13 -38.50 45.83
CA CYS A 20 27.58 -38.36 45.92
C CYS A 20 28.26 -39.73 46.13
N ALA A 21 29.55 -39.87 45.83
CA ALA A 21 30.50 -40.76 46.55
C ALA A 21 31.92 -40.59 45.98
N CYS A 22 33.04 -40.59 46.72
CA CYS A 22 33.32 -40.66 48.16
C CYS A 22 34.85 -40.44 48.39
N THR A 23 35.19 -39.56 49.33
CA THR A 23 36.14 -39.65 50.47
C THR A 23 37.47 -40.46 50.46
N ASN A 24 38.51 -39.79 51.04
CA ASN A 24 39.40 -40.16 52.17
C ASN A 24 40.92 -40.42 51.96
N GLY A 25 41.74 -39.76 52.80
CA GLY A 25 43.07 -40.24 53.23
C GLY A 25 44.01 -39.17 53.82
N GLU A 26 44.00 -39.01 55.15
CA GLU A 26 44.90 -38.19 55.98
C GLU A 26 46.40 -38.53 55.86
N VAL A 27 47.31 -37.57 56.13
CA VAL A 27 48.52 -37.79 56.97
C VAL A 27 48.90 -36.54 57.78
N ASN A 28 49.03 -36.75 59.09
CA ASN A 28 49.53 -35.87 60.15
C ASN A 28 50.94 -35.28 59.94
N ASN A 29 51.18 -34.08 60.49
CA ASN A 29 52.43 -33.80 61.22
C ASN A 29 52.18 -32.84 62.43
N PRO A 30 52.89 -33.02 63.56
CA PRO A 30 52.73 -32.28 64.82
C PRO A 30 53.63 -31.01 64.87
N PRO A 31 53.61 -30.20 65.95
CA PRO A 31 53.82 -28.75 65.93
C PRO A 31 55.30 -28.34 65.99
N ASP A 32 55.64 -27.20 65.37
CA ASP A 32 56.87 -26.46 65.71
C ASP A 32 56.53 -25.35 66.74
N PRO A 33 57.19 -25.33 67.92
CA PRO A 33 56.90 -24.41 69.00
C PRO A 33 58.00 -23.35 69.12
N ASP A 34 57.76 -22.10 68.71
CA ASP A 34 58.50 -20.91 69.15
C ASP A 34 57.90 -19.64 68.49
N ASP A 35 56.97 -18.95 69.15
CA ASP A 35 57.12 -17.54 69.60
C ASP A 35 55.84 -17.07 70.33
N PRO A 36 55.95 -16.24 71.38
CA PRO A 36 54.95 -16.06 72.41
C PRO A 36 53.89 -15.02 72.03
N GLY A 37 52.70 -15.19 72.61
CA GLY A 37 51.53 -14.36 72.37
C GLY A 37 51.80 -12.86 72.37
N ILE A 38 51.38 -12.24 71.28
CA ILE A 38 50.76 -10.92 71.32
C ILE A 38 49.27 -11.20 71.45
N VAL A 39 48.72 -10.79 72.58
CA VAL A 39 47.27 -10.65 72.76
C VAL A 39 46.91 -9.41 71.95
N ASP A 40 46.39 -9.60 70.74
CA ASP A 40 45.69 -8.52 70.07
C ASP A 40 44.37 -8.25 70.83
N PRO A 41 44.00 -6.96 70.99
CA PRO A 41 42.74 -6.57 71.61
C PRO A 41 41.56 -7.09 70.77
N PRO A 42 40.34 -7.18 71.33
CA PRO A 42 39.19 -7.57 70.54
C PRO A 42 39.00 -6.52 69.44
N ASP A 43 39.09 -6.92 68.18
CA ASP A 43 38.49 -6.15 67.09
C ASP A 43 36.99 -6.10 67.36
N ASP A 44 36.50 -4.90 67.65
CA ASP A 44 35.09 -4.58 67.70
C ASP A 44 34.53 -4.73 66.28
N ASN A 45 33.63 -5.71 66.12
CA ASN A 45 32.54 -5.77 65.14
C ASN A 45 32.80 -5.16 63.74
N ASP A 46 33.54 -5.88 62.89
CA ASP A 46 33.24 -5.86 61.46
C ASP A 46 32.05 -6.82 61.25
N THR A 47 30.83 -6.28 61.37
CA THR A 47 29.62 -7.10 61.22
C THR A 47 29.36 -7.24 59.73
N ASP A 48 29.92 -8.27 59.11
CA ASP A 48 29.69 -8.58 57.70
C ASP A 48 28.20 -8.94 57.50
N PHE A 49 27.44 -8.02 56.90
CA PHE A 49 26.02 -8.19 56.60
C PHE A 49 25.78 -8.84 55.23
N THR A 50 26.82 -9.18 54.47
CA THR A 50 26.69 -9.70 53.09
C THR A 50 25.83 -10.96 53.02
N GLU A 51 25.99 -11.89 53.96
CA GLU A 51 25.14 -13.10 54.04
C GLU A 51 23.67 -12.76 54.37
N ALA A 52 23.42 -11.69 55.15
CA ALA A 52 22.07 -11.27 55.53
C ALA A 52 21.36 -10.47 54.44
N LEU A 53 22.11 -9.73 53.63
CA LEU A 53 21.62 -8.97 52.48
C LEU A 53 21.26 -9.88 51.28
N GLY A 54 21.86 -11.06 51.20
CA GLY A 54 21.54 -12.04 50.17
C GLY A 54 21.70 -11.47 48.75
N ALA A 55 20.65 -11.60 47.92
CA ALA A 55 20.70 -11.16 46.53
C ALA A 55 20.75 -9.63 46.35
N TYR A 56 20.37 -8.85 47.35
CA TYR A 56 20.45 -7.38 47.29
C TYR A 56 21.90 -6.89 47.20
N ALA A 57 22.85 -7.66 47.74
CA ALA A 57 24.28 -7.38 47.64
C ALA A 57 24.93 -7.90 46.33
N LEU A 58 24.18 -8.58 45.45
CA LEU A 58 24.69 -9.05 44.16
C LEU A 58 24.58 -8.01 43.03
N PHE A 59 23.92 -6.88 43.32
CA PHE A 59 23.60 -5.85 42.34
C PHE A 59 23.95 -4.48 42.88
N ASP A 60 24.41 -3.62 41.98
CA ASP A 60 24.41 -2.17 42.21
C ASP A 60 22.99 -1.63 42.00
N TRP A 61 22.66 -0.60 42.77
CA TRP A 61 21.35 0.05 42.73
C TRP A 61 21.52 1.52 42.36
N VAL A 62 20.84 1.98 41.32
CA VAL A 62 21.05 3.30 40.71
C VAL A 62 19.84 4.20 40.93
N SER A 63 20.08 5.49 41.07
CA SER A 63 19.07 6.54 41.24
C SER A 63 19.61 7.88 40.73
N GLU A 64 18.76 8.91 40.69
CA GLU A 64 19.22 10.30 40.45
C GLU A 64 20.25 10.78 41.50
N THR A 65 20.26 10.16 42.69
CA THR A 65 21.12 10.54 43.80
C THR A 65 22.49 9.83 43.78
N GLY A 66 22.71 8.92 42.84
CA GLY A 66 23.94 8.14 42.69
C GLY A 66 23.74 6.63 42.89
N VAL A 67 24.87 5.90 42.92
CA VAL A 67 24.92 4.44 43.05
C VAL A 67 24.99 4.01 44.52
N LEU A 68 24.08 3.11 44.91
CA LEU A 68 24.07 2.39 46.18
C LEU A 68 24.63 0.98 45.97
N ASN A 69 25.79 0.71 46.57
CA ASN A 69 26.39 -0.62 46.59
C ASN A 69 26.31 -1.21 48.00
N LEU A 70 25.40 -2.17 48.17
CA LEU A 70 25.13 -2.79 49.47
C LEU A 70 26.21 -3.78 49.91
N ALA A 71 27.00 -4.34 48.99
CA ALA A 71 28.10 -5.25 49.31
C ALA A 71 29.32 -4.50 49.86
N GLU A 72 29.64 -3.36 49.25
CA GLU A 72 30.74 -2.49 49.68
C GLU A 72 30.31 -1.56 50.83
N GLY A 73 29.00 -1.43 51.07
CA GLY A 73 28.46 -0.51 52.06
C GLY A 73 28.76 0.94 51.67
N THR A 74 28.50 1.30 50.43
CA THR A 74 28.76 2.64 49.90
C THR A 74 27.51 3.24 49.25
N LEU A 75 27.38 4.56 49.36
CA LEU A 75 26.39 5.35 48.64
C LEU A 75 27.12 6.57 48.06
N GLU A 76 27.12 6.66 46.73
CA GLU A 76 27.76 7.77 46.03
C GLU A 76 27.19 9.13 46.48
N GLY A 77 28.02 10.17 46.49
CA GLY A 77 27.63 11.51 46.92
C GLY A 77 27.59 11.71 48.45
N THR A 78 27.79 10.66 49.26
CA THR A 78 27.89 10.77 50.73
C THR A 78 29.34 10.76 51.22
N GLN A 79 29.62 11.39 52.36
CA GLN A 79 30.94 11.33 53.01
C GLN A 79 31.12 10.08 53.88
N SER A 80 30.01 9.50 54.35
CA SER A 80 29.98 8.27 55.15
C SER A 80 28.66 7.54 54.96
N PHE A 81 28.73 6.23 54.71
CA PHE A 81 27.58 5.33 54.69
C PHE A 81 27.95 4.08 55.49
N GLU A 82 27.04 3.62 56.35
CA GLU A 82 27.23 2.42 57.17
C GLU A 82 25.91 1.68 57.32
N ILE A 83 25.90 0.36 57.08
CA ILE A 83 24.77 -0.52 57.39
C ILE A 83 24.82 -0.86 58.88
N THR A 84 23.73 -0.57 59.59
CA THR A 84 23.66 -0.70 61.05
C THR A 84 22.87 -1.92 61.53
N ASP A 85 21.89 -2.40 60.73
CA ASP A 85 21.13 -3.63 61.00
C ASP A 85 20.46 -4.17 59.72
N VAL A 86 20.22 -5.47 59.65
CA VAL A 86 19.44 -6.11 58.56
C VAL A 86 18.44 -7.08 59.16
N THR A 87 17.16 -6.86 58.88
CA THR A 87 16.06 -7.69 59.40
C THR A 87 15.15 -8.16 58.27
N GLY A 88 14.40 -9.25 58.49
CA GLY A 88 13.54 -9.85 57.46
C GLY A 88 14.25 -10.93 56.64
N ALA A 89 13.61 -11.40 55.56
CA ALA A 89 14.14 -12.36 54.60
C ALA A 89 13.47 -12.17 53.23
N ASP A 90 14.15 -12.54 52.15
CA ASP A 90 13.68 -12.42 50.77
C ASP A 90 13.16 -11.00 50.45
N ALA A 91 11.96 -10.87 49.86
CA ALA A 91 11.35 -9.58 49.53
C ALA A 91 10.95 -8.72 50.76
N GLU A 92 10.98 -9.28 51.98
CA GLU A 92 10.63 -8.56 53.23
C GLU A 92 11.88 -8.01 53.96
N ILE A 93 13.05 -8.00 53.32
CA ILE A 93 14.28 -7.44 53.91
C ILE A 93 14.13 -5.93 54.14
N VAL A 94 14.51 -5.50 55.35
CA VAL A 94 14.64 -4.10 55.75
C VAL A 94 16.05 -3.86 56.26
N ILE A 95 16.76 -2.95 55.60
CA ILE A 95 18.15 -2.58 55.89
C ILE A 95 18.13 -1.25 56.63
N SER A 96 18.65 -1.23 57.85
CA SER A 96 18.87 0.03 58.59
C SER A 96 20.28 0.52 58.28
N CYS A 97 20.43 1.80 57.93
CA CYS A 97 21.73 2.39 57.62
C CYS A 97 21.82 3.82 58.13
N THR A 98 23.05 4.34 58.23
CA THR A 98 23.33 5.74 58.56
C THR A 98 24.12 6.33 57.40
N ALA A 99 23.63 7.41 56.81
CA ALA A 99 24.32 8.16 55.75
C ALA A 99 24.54 9.61 56.21
N ASP A 100 25.80 10.06 56.23
CA ASP A 100 26.22 11.38 56.72
C ASP A 100 25.67 11.76 58.10
N GLY A 101 25.54 10.76 58.97
CA GLY A 101 25.04 10.90 60.34
C GLY A 101 23.52 10.99 60.47
N VAL A 102 22.76 10.70 59.41
CA VAL A 102 21.30 10.58 59.41
C VAL A 102 20.90 9.11 59.24
N ASP A 103 19.95 8.64 60.04
CA ASP A 103 19.49 7.25 60.03
C ASP A 103 18.36 7.05 59.00
N TYR A 104 18.46 5.98 58.20
CA TYR A 104 17.52 5.59 57.16
C TYR A 104 17.15 4.10 57.26
N THR A 105 16.02 3.76 56.67
CA THR A 105 15.62 2.37 56.37
C THR A 105 15.48 2.21 54.86
N ILE A 106 16.08 1.15 54.31
CA ILE A 106 15.97 0.76 52.91
C ILE A 106 15.14 -0.52 52.82
N SER A 107 14.12 -0.53 51.96
CA SER A 107 13.25 -1.71 51.74
C SER A 107 12.72 -1.76 50.31
N LEU A 108 12.43 -2.98 49.82
CA LEU A 108 11.86 -3.18 48.49
C LEU A 108 10.38 -2.77 48.47
N ASN A 109 9.96 -2.00 47.47
CA ASN A 109 8.56 -1.63 47.27
C ASN A 109 7.81 -2.63 46.35
N ASP A 110 6.50 -2.44 46.21
CA ASP A 110 5.63 -3.30 45.39
C ASP A 110 6.00 -3.31 43.89
N ALA A 111 6.80 -2.34 43.43
CA ALA A 111 7.27 -2.23 42.05
C ALA A 111 8.66 -2.87 41.83
N GLY A 112 9.27 -3.46 42.86
CA GLY A 112 10.58 -4.09 42.76
C GLY A 112 11.77 -3.11 42.78
N ALA A 113 11.60 -1.93 43.37
CA ALA A 113 12.65 -0.92 43.58
C ALA A 113 12.97 -0.75 45.08
N LEU A 114 14.18 -0.34 45.43
CA LEU A 114 14.57 -0.05 46.82
C LEU A 114 14.22 1.40 47.19
N GLU A 115 13.43 1.59 48.23
CA GLU A 115 13.13 2.91 48.77
C GLU A 115 13.95 3.16 50.04
N MET A 116 14.72 4.25 50.04
CA MET A 116 15.44 4.75 51.21
C MET A 116 14.61 5.82 51.91
N ILE A 117 14.19 5.54 53.14
CA ILE A 117 13.27 6.40 53.90
C ILE A 117 13.95 6.88 55.18
N SER A 118 13.90 8.18 55.44
CA SER A 118 14.47 8.78 56.66
C SER A 118 13.69 8.32 57.90
N VAL A 119 14.41 7.83 58.91
CA VAL A 119 13.82 7.36 60.18
C VAL A 119 13.22 8.52 60.98
N ALA A 120 13.77 9.73 60.83
CA ALA A 120 13.41 10.89 61.65
C ALA A 120 12.02 11.46 61.31
N ASP A 121 11.65 11.46 60.04
CA ASP A 121 10.44 12.12 59.51
C ASP A 121 9.62 11.27 58.53
N ASN A 122 10.07 10.03 58.26
CA ASN A 122 9.40 9.07 57.38
C ASN A 122 9.14 9.64 55.97
N GLN A 123 10.08 10.43 55.45
CA GLN A 123 10.09 10.92 54.07
C GLN A 123 10.99 10.05 53.20
N LEU A 124 10.55 9.81 51.96
CA LEU A 124 11.38 9.18 50.93
C LEU A 124 12.57 10.08 50.62
N TYR A 125 13.76 9.53 50.73
CA TYR A 125 15.01 10.19 50.35
C TYR A 125 15.35 9.92 48.89
N SER A 126 15.32 8.65 48.48
CA SER A 126 15.60 8.24 47.10
C SER A 126 14.99 6.86 46.82
N THR A 127 14.70 6.60 45.55
CA THR A 127 14.29 5.29 45.03
C THR A 127 15.40 4.78 44.12
N PHE A 128 15.88 3.58 44.41
CA PHE A 128 16.96 2.95 43.65
C PHE A 128 16.42 1.77 42.84
N LEU A 129 16.70 1.79 41.54
CA LEU A 129 16.46 0.71 40.60
C LEU A 129 17.68 -0.20 40.51
N VAL A 130 17.53 -1.43 40.04
CA VAL A 130 18.70 -2.28 39.78
C VAL A 130 19.47 -1.73 38.57
N GLU A 131 20.79 -1.67 38.67
CA GLU A 131 21.70 -1.29 37.57
C GLU A 131 21.39 -2.10 36.30
N ALA A 132 21.31 -1.42 35.14
CA ALA A 132 20.76 -1.95 33.91
C ALA A 132 21.72 -1.92 32.70
N SER A 133 23.02 -1.63 32.89
CA SER A 133 24.03 -1.45 31.83
C SER A 133 24.05 -2.62 30.85
N ARG A 134 23.78 -3.84 31.33
CA ARG A 134 23.67 -5.04 30.47
C ARG A 134 22.55 -4.99 29.41
N TYR A 135 21.58 -4.10 29.56
CA TYR A 135 20.49 -3.86 28.60
C TYR A 135 20.73 -2.62 27.72
N ALA A 136 21.74 -1.81 28.06
CA ALA A 136 22.07 -0.59 27.35
C ALA A 136 22.61 -0.86 25.95
N GLY A 137 22.61 0.18 25.11
CA GLY A 137 23.10 0.09 23.74
C GLY A 137 21.99 -0.04 22.70
N ALA A 138 22.40 -0.16 21.43
CA ALA A 138 21.51 -0.33 20.29
C ALA A 138 21.36 -1.82 19.94
N TRP A 139 20.13 -2.30 19.84
CA TRP A 139 19.84 -3.70 19.53
C TRP A 139 18.48 -3.89 18.84
N TYR A 140 18.27 -5.07 18.27
CA TYR A 140 17.01 -5.44 17.61
C TYR A 140 16.64 -6.89 17.94
N SER A 141 15.36 -7.23 17.78
CA SER A 141 14.92 -8.63 17.86
C SER A 141 15.21 -9.35 16.54
N ALA A 142 15.69 -10.59 16.58
CA ALA A 142 16.04 -11.35 15.37
C ALA A 142 14.89 -11.47 14.33
N ASP A 143 13.64 -11.40 14.77
CA ASP A 143 12.45 -11.46 13.90
C ASP A 143 11.93 -10.07 13.45
N GLU A 144 12.52 -8.98 13.96
CA GLU A 144 12.14 -7.59 13.63
C GLU A 144 13.01 -7.04 12.49
N THR A 145 12.37 -6.66 11.38
CA THR A 145 13.06 -6.18 10.18
C THR A 145 12.99 -4.68 9.97
N SER A 146 12.11 -3.98 10.68
CA SER A 146 11.78 -2.57 10.43
C SER A 146 12.37 -1.61 11.47
N TYR A 147 12.63 -2.09 12.68
CA TYR A 147 13.04 -1.24 13.80
C TYR A 147 14.31 -1.73 14.50
N TYR A 148 14.92 -0.84 15.27
CA TYR A 148 15.89 -1.13 16.31
C TYR A 148 15.56 -0.29 17.55
N TYR A 149 16.11 -0.69 18.69
CA TYR A 149 15.86 -0.10 20.00
C TYR A 149 17.16 0.44 20.57
N VAL A 150 17.08 1.55 21.29
CA VAL A 150 18.23 2.17 21.97
C VAL A 150 17.88 2.42 23.43
N ILE A 151 18.72 1.88 24.32
CA ILE A 151 18.56 1.98 25.78
C ILE A 151 19.71 2.79 26.39
N SER A 152 19.38 3.70 27.30
CA SER A 152 20.37 4.35 28.18
C SER A 152 20.82 3.44 29.32
N ASP A 153 22.09 3.51 29.67
CA ASP A 153 22.69 2.91 30.88
C ASP A 153 22.54 3.79 32.13
N THR A 154 22.10 5.04 31.97
CA THR A 154 21.87 5.99 33.06
C THR A 154 20.37 6.25 33.27
N VAL A 155 20.01 6.58 34.51
CA VAL A 155 18.66 7.04 34.86
C VAL A 155 18.54 8.55 34.73
N ASP A 156 17.37 9.03 34.33
CA ASP A 156 17.04 10.45 34.26
C ASP A 156 16.76 11.07 35.65
N ASN A 157 16.45 12.37 35.66
CA ASN A 157 16.11 13.11 36.88
C ASN A 157 14.78 12.66 37.53
N GLU A 158 14.03 11.77 36.90
CA GLU A 158 12.82 11.16 37.45
C GLU A 158 13.09 9.70 37.90
N GLY A 159 14.31 9.20 37.72
CA GLY A 159 14.75 7.86 38.09
C GLY A 159 14.46 6.78 37.06
N TYR A 160 14.20 7.13 35.79
CA TYR A 160 13.88 6.18 34.72
C TYR A 160 15.01 6.03 33.70
N PHE A 161 15.13 4.84 33.11
CA PHE A 161 15.98 4.63 31.95
C PHE A 161 15.24 5.06 30.67
N SER A 162 15.95 5.72 29.76
CA SER A 162 15.40 6.11 28.45
C SER A 162 15.39 4.93 27.47
N TRP A 163 14.24 4.65 26.85
CA TRP A 163 14.06 3.63 25.82
C TRP A 163 13.47 4.25 24.54
N ARG A 164 14.18 4.15 23.42
CA ARG A 164 13.78 4.74 22.13
C ARG A 164 13.59 3.67 21.06
N VAL A 165 12.55 3.84 20.24
CA VAL A 165 12.28 3.02 19.05
C VAL A 165 12.70 3.81 17.81
N CYS A 166 13.57 3.21 17.01
CA CYS A 166 14.13 3.85 15.82
C CYS A 166 13.81 3.05 14.56
N ASN A 167 13.40 3.74 13.50
CA ASN A 167 13.27 3.11 12.18
C ASN A 167 14.67 2.88 11.59
N ARG A 168 14.89 1.74 10.94
CA ARG A 168 16.15 1.45 10.24
C ARG A 168 16.45 2.40 9.07
N SER A 169 15.47 3.18 8.60
CA SER A 169 15.68 4.24 7.61
C SER A 169 16.23 5.56 8.19
N GLY A 170 16.51 5.62 9.49
CA GLY A 170 17.11 6.79 10.16
C GLY A 170 16.12 7.88 10.59
N VAL A 171 14.83 7.75 10.28
CA VAL A 171 13.80 8.72 10.70
C VAL A 171 13.24 8.33 12.07
N THR A 172 13.48 9.16 13.09
CA THR A 172 12.90 9.04 14.43
C THR A 172 11.50 9.66 14.44
N THR A 173 10.53 9.02 15.09
CA THR A 173 9.11 9.45 15.05
C THR A 173 8.46 9.65 16.42
N ALA A 174 9.19 9.49 17.53
CA ALA A 174 8.64 9.66 18.87
C ALA A 174 9.68 10.10 19.92
N GLU A 175 9.21 10.82 20.95
CA GLU A 175 9.91 11.03 22.22
C GLU A 175 10.30 9.67 22.86
N PRO A 176 11.43 9.58 23.59
CA PRO A 176 11.81 8.36 24.28
C PRO A 176 10.79 7.98 25.36
N TYR A 177 10.54 6.68 25.52
CA TYR A 177 9.71 6.13 26.59
C TYR A 177 10.52 5.95 27.88
N GLN A 178 9.84 6.03 29.03
CA GLN A 178 10.42 5.71 30.33
C GLN A 178 10.41 4.20 30.59
N ALA A 179 11.52 3.70 31.11
CA ALA A 179 11.70 2.29 31.45
C ALA A 179 12.28 2.12 32.86
N VAL A 180 11.99 0.97 33.48
CA VAL A 180 12.44 0.62 34.83
C VAL A 180 13.03 -0.79 34.86
N THR A 181 13.92 -1.04 35.82
CA THR A 181 14.26 -2.42 36.21
C THR A 181 13.42 -2.85 37.41
N ILE A 182 12.86 -4.05 37.31
CA ILE A 182 12.07 -4.68 38.35
C ILE A 182 12.91 -5.81 38.93
N PHE A 183 13.21 -5.72 40.21
CA PHE A 183 13.78 -6.84 40.97
C PHE A 183 12.66 -7.82 41.36
N GLU A 184 12.74 -9.05 40.86
CA GLU A 184 11.79 -10.11 41.23
C GLU A 184 12.47 -11.15 42.13
N SER A 185 11.88 -11.38 43.31
CA SER A 185 12.24 -12.49 44.20
C SER A 185 11.21 -13.63 44.04
N GLN A 186 11.66 -14.80 43.59
CA GLN A 186 10.87 -16.03 43.54
C GLN A 186 11.51 -17.13 44.41
N GLY A 187 11.49 -16.94 45.73
CA GLY A 187 12.13 -17.85 46.68
C GLY A 187 13.65 -17.73 46.60
N GLU A 188 14.38 -18.83 46.36
CA GLU A 188 15.85 -18.83 46.25
C GLU A 188 16.37 -18.28 44.90
N ASN A 189 15.49 -17.97 43.94
CA ASN A 189 15.85 -17.42 42.63
C ASN A 189 15.49 -15.93 42.56
N TYR A 190 16.45 -15.12 42.11
CA TYR A 190 16.31 -13.67 41.95
C TYR A 190 16.55 -13.31 40.49
N GLY A 191 15.72 -12.43 39.94
CA GLY A 191 15.78 -12.01 38.54
C GLY A 191 15.62 -10.50 38.38
N ILE A 192 16.16 -9.98 37.29
CA ILE A 192 15.97 -8.59 36.88
C ILE A 192 15.18 -8.62 35.57
N THR A 193 14.12 -7.82 35.52
CA THR A 193 13.36 -7.58 34.30
C THR A 193 13.42 -6.09 33.97
N PHE A 194 13.83 -5.73 32.75
CA PHE A 194 13.69 -4.38 32.24
C PHE A 194 12.27 -4.24 31.66
N TYR A 195 11.53 -3.23 32.08
CA TYR A 195 10.11 -3.06 31.76
C TYR A 195 9.82 -1.66 31.24
N VAL A 196 9.08 -1.59 30.13
CA VAL A 196 8.58 -0.34 29.54
C VAL A 196 7.08 -0.26 29.76
N PRO A 197 6.58 0.50 30.75
CA PRO A 197 5.17 0.46 31.15
C PRO A 197 4.18 0.86 30.07
N GLU A 198 4.52 1.86 29.26
CA GLU A 198 3.60 2.41 28.25
C GLU A 198 3.34 1.45 27.09
N THR A 199 4.34 0.64 26.75
CA THR A 199 4.29 -0.30 25.62
C THR A 199 4.12 -1.75 26.06
N ASN A 200 4.25 -2.01 27.38
CA ASN A 200 4.15 -3.32 28.02
C ASN A 200 5.20 -4.34 27.55
N TYR A 201 6.38 -3.85 27.13
CA TYR A 201 7.52 -4.68 26.77
C TYR A 201 8.34 -5.06 28.00
N PHE A 202 8.79 -6.32 28.05
CA PHE A 202 9.65 -6.86 29.09
C PHE A 202 10.91 -7.47 28.48
N PHE A 203 12.03 -7.29 29.16
CA PHE A 203 13.32 -7.88 28.78
C PHE A 203 13.97 -8.57 29.96
N TYR A 204 14.47 -9.78 29.75
CA TYR A 204 15.13 -10.55 30.80
C TYR A 204 16.34 -11.29 30.25
N TYR A 205 17.25 -11.63 31.15
CA TYR A 205 18.49 -12.34 30.81
C TYR A 205 18.32 -13.84 31.06
N SER A 206 18.76 -14.68 30.11
CA SER A 206 18.79 -16.13 30.28
C SER A 206 19.97 -16.73 29.51
N GLY A 207 20.86 -17.45 30.19
CA GLY A 207 21.90 -18.26 29.54
C GLY A 207 22.83 -17.49 28.59
N GLU A 208 23.26 -16.29 29.00
CA GLU A 208 24.14 -15.36 28.26
C GLU A 208 23.46 -14.50 27.16
N ALA A 209 22.14 -14.64 26.98
CA ALA A 209 21.37 -13.84 26.01
C ALA A 209 20.28 -13.00 26.69
N VAL A 210 19.96 -11.85 26.09
CA VAL A 210 18.79 -11.03 26.44
C VAL A 210 17.62 -11.49 25.57
N TYR A 211 16.43 -11.57 26.17
CA TYR A 211 15.20 -11.94 25.50
C TYR A 211 14.16 -10.84 25.64
N MET A 212 13.44 -10.56 24.55
CA MET A 212 12.33 -9.59 24.50
C MET A 212 10.97 -10.30 24.51
N ASN A 213 10.02 -9.71 25.23
CA ASN A 213 8.62 -10.13 25.28
C ASN A 213 7.67 -8.93 25.14
N ASP A 214 6.68 -9.02 24.24
CA ASP A 214 5.71 -7.95 23.91
C ASP A 214 4.40 -8.02 24.72
N GLY A 215 4.34 -8.89 25.74
CA GLY A 215 3.17 -9.08 26.60
C GLY A 215 2.02 -9.88 25.96
N THR A 216 2.10 -10.27 24.68
CA THR A 216 1.02 -11.00 23.98
C THR A 216 1.17 -12.53 24.02
N SER A 217 2.38 -13.03 24.23
CA SER A 217 2.68 -14.46 24.46
C SER A 217 4.03 -14.61 25.18
N MET A 218 4.29 -15.75 25.84
CA MET A 218 5.63 -16.09 26.37
C MET A 218 6.61 -16.43 25.22
N GLY A 219 6.77 -15.52 24.26
CA GLY A 219 7.80 -15.59 23.22
C GLY A 219 9.17 -15.25 23.79
N THR A 220 10.18 -15.98 23.34
CA THR A 220 11.60 -15.85 23.72
C THR A 220 12.38 -15.36 22.50
N LEU A 221 12.15 -14.11 22.08
CA LEU A 221 12.90 -13.54 20.96
C LEU A 221 14.26 -13.10 21.47
N GLU A 222 15.31 -13.77 21.01
CA GLU A 222 16.69 -13.39 21.28
C GLU A 222 16.99 -12.05 20.57
N VAL A 223 17.64 -11.15 21.28
CA VAL A 223 18.05 -9.85 20.71
C VAL A 223 19.49 -9.89 20.23
N GLU A 224 19.78 -9.10 19.20
CA GLU A 224 21.11 -8.95 18.58
C GLU A 224 21.56 -7.49 18.61
N ALA A 225 22.86 -7.25 18.79
CA ALA A 225 23.42 -5.90 18.77
C ALA A 225 23.24 -5.27 17.39
N TYR A 226 22.68 -4.07 17.33
CA TYR A 226 22.47 -3.35 16.09
C TYR A 226 23.71 -2.51 15.79
N THR A 227 24.60 -3.01 14.94
CA THR A 227 25.85 -2.34 14.62
C THR A 227 25.81 -1.22 13.56
N PRO A 228 24.80 -1.09 12.68
CA PRO A 228 24.76 0.00 11.68
C PRO A 228 24.72 1.42 12.24
N VAL A 229 24.45 1.61 13.54
CA VAL A 229 24.54 2.92 14.20
C VAL A 229 25.96 3.39 14.44
N PHE A 230 26.95 2.48 14.41
CA PHE A 230 28.34 2.85 14.68
C PHE A 230 29.03 3.39 13.44
N SER A 231 29.67 4.55 13.57
CA SER A 231 30.58 5.11 12.58
C SER A 231 31.88 4.31 12.49
N SER A 232 32.63 4.47 11.40
CA SER A 232 33.93 3.80 11.24
C SER A 232 35.03 4.38 12.13
N THR A 233 34.90 5.63 12.56
CA THR A 233 35.93 6.33 13.35
C THR A 233 35.27 7.25 14.38
N TYR A 234 35.89 7.34 15.54
CA TYR A 234 35.47 8.17 16.67
C TYR A 234 36.64 8.93 17.29
N LEU A 235 36.35 10.06 17.94
CA LEU A 235 37.27 10.84 18.77
C LEU A 235 36.69 11.07 20.16
N ASN A 236 37.52 10.97 21.20
CA ASN A 236 37.18 11.45 22.55
C ASN A 236 37.54 12.94 22.74
N ALA A 237 37.24 13.48 23.92
CA ALA A 237 37.55 14.87 24.26
C ALA A 237 39.06 15.19 24.34
N GLU A 238 39.92 14.17 24.47
CA GLU A 238 41.38 14.32 24.50
C GLU A 238 42.02 14.24 23.11
N GLY A 239 41.24 13.91 22.07
CA GLY A 239 41.69 13.73 20.70
C GLY A 239 42.25 12.33 20.41
N GLU A 240 41.99 11.34 21.27
CA GLU A 240 42.33 9.94 21.00
C GLU A 240 41.31 9.33 20.03
N GLU A 241 41.84 8.77 18.94
CA GLU A 241 41.04 8.14 17.89
C GLU A 241 40.75 6.67 18.22
N LEU A 242 39.52 6.24 17.95
CA LEU A 242 39.09 4.85 17.93
C LEU A 242 38.52 4.55 16.54
N SER A 243 39.13 3.61 15.81
CA SER A 243 38.68 3.20 14.47
C SER A 243 38.13 1.77 14.50
N ILE A 244 37.06 1.53 13.73
CA ILE A 244 36.29 0.28 13.71
C ILE A 244 36.27 -0.28 12.29
N ASP A 245 36.65 -1.55 12.15
CA ASP A 245 36.49 -2.32 10.92
C ASP A 245 35.77 -3.63 11.22
N LEU A 246 34.43 -3.58 11.17
CA LEU A 246 33.60 -4.76 11.42
C LEU A 246 33.71 -5.81 10.31
N VAL A 247 34.12 -5.43 9.09
CA VAL A 247 34.33 -6.37 7.98
C VAL A 247 35.49 -7.31 8.30
N ASN A 248 36.56 -6.78 8.88
CA ASN A 248 37.71 -7.55 9.36
C ASN A 248 37.60 -7.93 10.84
N SER A 249 36.53 -7.52 11.54
CA SER A 249 36.30 -7.75 12.96
C SER A 249 37.45 -7.22 13.83
N THR A 250 37.88 -5.99 13.56
CA THR A 250 38.95 -5.31 14.29
C THR A 250 38.54 -3.92 14.79
N VAL A 251 39.20 -3.48 15.86
CA VAL A 251 39.16 -2.11 16.37
C VAL A 251 40.60 -1.65 16.58
N THR A 252 40.93 -0.42 16.17
CA THR A 252 42.20 0.24 16.48
C THR A 252 41.96 1.25 17.59
N TYR A 253 42.62 1.06 18.74
CA TYR A 253 42.53 1.95 19.90
C TYR A 253 43.93 2.17 20.48
N GLN A 254 44.27 3.42 20.79
CA GLN A 254 45.61 3.82 21.24
C GLN A 254 46.76 3.30 20.34
N GLY A 255 46.50 3.24 19.03
CA GLY A 255 47.45 2.78 18.02
C GLY A 255 47.69 1.27 17.98
N GLN A 256 46.89 0.48 18.70
CA GLN A 256 46.91 -0.98 18.66
C GLN A 256 45.65 -1.54 18.00
N GLU A 257 45.82 -2.44 17.04
CA GLU A 257 44.73 -3.18 16.40
C GLU A 257 44.39 -4.42 17.24
N MET A 258 43.12 -4.58 17.60
CA MET A 258 42.58 -5.65 18.43
C MET A 258 41.43 -6.35 17.72
N THR A 259 41.16 -7.60 18.10
CA THR A 259 39.96 -8.31 17.63
C THR A 259 38.72 -7.72 18.30
N ALA A 260 37.72 -7.41 17.50
CA ALA A 260 36.44 -6.89 17.95
C ALA A 260 35.28 -7.83 17.56
N THR A 261 34.21 -7.83 18.34
CA THR A 261 33.02 -8.65 18.11
C THR A 261 31.78 -7.86 18.46
N ALA A 262 30.78 -7.87 17.58
CA ALA A 262 29.46 -7.33 17.88
C ALA A 262 28.71 -8.31 18.80
N GLY A 263 28.12 -7.80 19.87
CA GLY A 263 27.37 -8.67 20.78
C GLY A 263 26.90 -7.99 22.06
N PHE A 264 26.41 -8.83 22.97
CA PHE A 264 25.98 -8.44 24.30
C PHE A 264 26.98 -8.93 25.35
N GLY A 265 27.21 -8.11 26.36
CA GLY A 265 28.00 -8.49 27.53
C GLY A 265 27.61 -7.66 28.75
N ALA A 266 28.52 -7.61 29.73
CA ALA A 266 28.27 -6.94 31.02
C ALA A 266 27.93 -5.44 30.90
N PHE A 267 28.40 -4.77 29.85
CA PHE A 267 28.23 -3.34 29.59
C PHE A 267 27.14 -3.04 28.56
N GLY A 268 26.41 -4.05 28.07
CA GLY A 268 25.34 -3.88 27.10
C GLY A 268 25.65 -4.36 25.69
N ALA A 269 24.82 -3.92 24.74
CA ALA A 269 24.90 -4.20 23.32
C ALA A 269 25.85 -3.24 22.61
N GLY A 270 26.85 -3.77 21.92
CA GLY A 270 27.81 -2.92 21.23
C GLY A 270 28.95 -3.69 20.58
N ILE A 271 30.06 -2.99 20.39
CA ILE A 271 31.29 -3.53 19.80
C ILE A 271 32.27 -3.82 20.93
N TRP A 272 32.48 -5.11 21.18
CA TRP A 272 33.30 -5.64 22.26
C TRP A 272 34.71 -5.95 21.78
N PHE A 273 35.72 -5.51 22.52
CA PHE A 273 37.12 -5.83 22.24
C PHE A 273 37.93 -5.93 23.54
N ARG A 274 39.08 -6.60 23.46
CA ARG A 274 39.94 -6.83 24.62
C ARG A 274 41.37 -6.48 24.30
N ASP A 275 41.99 -5.71 25.18
CA ASP A 275 43.42 -5.45 25.15
C ASP A 275 44.17 -6.72 25.60
N GLU A 276 44.96 -7.30 24.72
CA GLU A 276 45.69 -8.55 24.99
C GLU A 276 46.77 -8.39 26.07
N ASP A 277 47.34 -7.19 26.23
CA ASP A 277 48.42 -6.91 27.17
C ASP A 277 47.89 -6.66 28.60
N THR A 278 46.78 -5.94 28.72
CA THR A 278 46.17 -5.61 30.02
C THR A 278 45.04 -6.57 30.43
N SER A 279 44.52 -7.37 29.49
CA SER A 279 43.32 -8.19 29.65
C SER A 279 42.06 -7.39 30.01
N VAL A 280 42.08 -6.07 29.78
CA VAL A 280 40.92 -5.19 30.00
C VAL A 280 39.94 -5.38 28.85
N GLU A 281 38.72 -5.76 29.20
CA GLU A 281 37.59 -5.87 28.30
C GLU A 281 36.86 -4.53 28.20
N ARG A 282 36.57 -4.12 26.96
CA ARG A 282 35.92 -2.86 26.66
C ARG A 282 34.75 -3.07 25.70
N ALA A 283 33.73 -2.23 25.81
CA ALA A 283 32.60 -2.20 24.90
C ALA A 283 32.33 -0.77 24.44
N LEU A 284 32.29 -0.55 23.13
CA LEU A 284 31.75 0.67 22.57
C LEU A 284 30.23 0.51 22.44
N ILE A 285 29.46 1.31 23.18
CA ILE A 285 27.99 1.25 23.21
C ILE A 285 27.39 2.55 22.69
N TYR A 286 26.30 2.44 21.93
CA TYR A 286 25.54 3.56 21.39
C TYR A 286 24.26 3.73 22.21
N THR A 287 24.12 4.85 22.92
CA THR A 287 22.96 5.15 23.77
C THR A 287 22.13 6.29 23.16
N ASN A 288 21.04 6.68 23.83
CA ASN A 288 20.18 7.78 23.35
C ASN A 288 20.86 9.16 23.41
N GLU A 289 21.90 9.29 24.24
CA GLU A 289 22.57 10.56 24.54
C GLU A 289 23.94 10.63 23.87
N GLU A 290 24.66 9.51 23.82
CA GLU A 290 26.05 9.49 23.37
C GLU A 290 26.53 8.10 22.96
N THR A 291 27.63 8.06 22.21
CA THR A 291 28.43 6.84 22.06
C THR A 291 29.55 6.88 23.10
N LYS A 292 29.77 5.77 23.81
CA LYS A 292 30.80 5.70 24.84
C LYS A 292 31.54 4.39 24.86
N LEU A 293 32.80 4.46 25.23
CA LEU A 293 33.66 3.32 25.50
C LEU A 293 33.59 3.00 26.99
N VAL A 294 33.08 1.82 27.32
CA VAL A 294 32.85 1.37 28.69
C VAL A 294 33.80 0.23 29.05
N SER A 295 34.35 0.28 30.25
CA SER A 295 35.18 -0.75 30.85
C SER A 295 35.00 -0.77 32.37
N LEU A 296 35.59 -1.75 33.05
CA LEU A 296 35.63 -1.77 34.52
C LEU A 296 36.40 -0.58 35.12
N GLU A 297 37.23 0.10 34.34
CA GLU A 297 38.03 1.25 34.78
C GLU A 297 37.24 2.58 34.69
N GLY A 298 36.09 2.57 34.00
CA GLY A 298 35.24 3.75 33.78
C GLY A 298 34.68 3.80 32.35
N SER A 299 33.94 4.87 32.08
CA SER A 299 33.36 5.19 30.77
C SER A 299 33.93 6.48 30.21
N GLU A 300 34.11 6.52 28.89
CA GLU A 300 34.56 7.72 28.17
C GLU A 300 33.69 7.96 26.93
N VAL A 301 33.34 9.22 26.69
CA VAL A 301 32.48 9.62 25.56
C VAL A 301 33.30 9.74 24.28
N TYR A 302 32.73 9.20 23.20
CA TYR A 302 33.29 9.20 21.86
C TYR A 302 32.28 9.76 20.88
N ALA A 303 32.66 10.80 20.14
CA ALA A 303 31.84 11.35 19.07
C ALA A 303 32.29 10.82 17.71
N ALA A 304 31.33 10.60 16.81
CA ALA A 304 31.63 10.18 15.44
C ALA A 304 32.58 11.19 14.77
N TYR A 305 33.61 10.68 14.12
CA TYR A 305 34.66 11.50 13.53
C TYR A 305 34.84 11.19 12.05
N ASN A 306 34.72 12.23 11.23
CA ASN A 306 35.11 12.20 9.83
C ASN A 306 36.10 13.37 9.58
N PRO A 307 37.40 13.11 9.36
CA PRO A 307 38.39 14.14 9.07
C PRO A 307 38.10 14.90 7.77
N GLU A 308 37.34 14.29 6.85
CA GLU A 308 37.03 14.81 5.53
C GLU A 308 35.71 15.60 5.51
N TRP A 309 34.95 15.63 6.61
CA TRP A 309 33.64 16.30 6.62
C TRP A 309 33.71 17.80 6.34
N LEU A 310 34.67 18.52 6.94
CA LEU A 310 34.84 19.96 6.72
C LEU A 310 35.71 20.31 5.49
N PRO A 311 36.88 19.68 5.27
CA PRO A 311 37.72 20.01 4.13
C PRO A 311 37.33 19.29 2.81
N GLY A 312 36.51 18.23 2.88
CA GLY A 312 36.25 17.31 1.77
C GLY A 312 37.45 16.46 1.38
N ASP A 313 37.25 15.57 0.42
CA ASP A 313 38.30 14.67 -0.13
C ASP A 313 38.89 15.18 -1.46
N GLU A 314 38.23 16.14 -2.10
CA GLU A 314 38.64 16.77 -3.36
C GLU A 314 38.96 18.28 -3.23
N ASP A 315 39.79 18.79 -4.14
CA ASP A 315 40.16 20.21 -4.20
C ASP A 315 38.91 21.11 -4.38
N GLY A 316 38.66 22.00 -3.41
CA GLY A 316 37.56 22.97 -3.44
C GLY A 316 36.29 22.55 -2.70
N GLU A 317 36.27 21.36 -2.09
CA GLU A 317 35.18 20.92 -1.23
C GLU A 317 35.20 21.55 0.16
N GLY A 318 36.37 21.98 0.62
CA GLY A 318 36.53 22.69 1.88
C GLY A 318 36.11 24.16 1.85
N GLU A 319 35.49 24.63 0.75
CA GLU A 319 35.00 26.00 0.60
C GLU A 319 33.53 26.09 1.03
N TRP A 320 33.24 26.99 1.98
CA TRP A 320 31.88 27.19 2.50
C TRP A 320 31.55 28.67 2.56
N SER A 321 30.27 29.01 2.49
CA SER A 321 29.82 30.36 2.76
C SER A 321 28.44 30.41 3.40
N ILE A 322 28.18 31.53 4.10
CA ILE A 322 26.87 31.82 4.65
C ILE A 322 25.84 31.95 3.53
N GLY A 323 24.61 31.46 3.75
CA GLY A 323 23.57 31.41 2.71
C GLY A 323 23.12 32.76 2.14
N THR A 324 23.49 33.89 2.76
CA THR A 324 23.21 35.24 2.23
C THR A 324 24.41 35.80 1.47
N ASN A 325 24.16 36.39 0.28
CA ASN A 325 25.14 37.15 -0.48
C ASN A 325 25.58 38.43 0.27
N LEU A 326 26.50 38.30 1.21
CA LEU A 326 27.15 39.43 1.88
C LEU A 326 28.39 39.82 1.06
N ALA A 327 28.35 40.99 0.44
CA ALA A 327 29.35 41.49 -0.51
C ALA A 327 30.82 41.57 -0.01
N ASN A 328 31.13 41.21 1.25
CA ASN A 328 32.49 41.20 1.81
C ASN A 328 32.66 40.27 3.04
N GLY A 329 32.53 38.95 2.88
CA GLY A 329 33.20 38.02 3.81
C GLY A 329 32.33 36.92 4.42
N GLY A 330 31.61 36.17 3.61
CA GLY A 330 30.99 34.91 4.05
C GLY A 330 31.90 33.69 3.91
N ASP A 331 32.93 33.79 3.07
CA ASP A 331 33.71 32.64 2.62
C ASP A 331 34.69 32.17 3.69
N ILE A 332 34.63 30.88 3.98
CA ILE A 332 35.52 30.18 4.89
C ILE A 332 36.08 28.97 4.16
N VAL A 333 37.33 28.63 4.47
CA VAL A 333 38.00 27.49 3.85
C VAL A 333 38.62 26.62 4.91
N PHE A 334 38.31 25.33 4.88
CA PHE A 334 38.98 24.29 5.65
C PHE A 334 39.99 23.61 4.72
N ASN A 335 41.28 23.72 5.04
CA ASN A 335 42.31 22.97 4.30
C ASN A 335 42.56 21.58 4.92
N ASP A 336 42.22 21.46 6.19
CA ASP A 336 42.28 20.28 7.03
C ASP A 336 41.28 20.46 8.18
N ASP A 337 41.14 19.43 9.00
CA ASP A 337 40.30 19.38 10.21
C ASP A 337 40.89 20.19 11.39
N GLN A 338 42.04 20.82 11.21
CA GLN A 338 42.80 21.50 12.27
C GLN A 338 42.82 23.03 12.10
N ASN A 339 42.56 23.53 10.89
CA ASN A 339 42.70 24.95 10.56
C ASN A 339 41.57 25.45 9.66
N ILE A 340 41.05 26.62 10.02
CA ILE A 340 40.05 27.36 9.24
C ILE A 340 40.66 28.67 8.73
N ILE A 341 40.47 28.99 7.46
CA ILE A 341 40.69 30.33 6.92
C ILE A 341 39.37 31.09 7.04
N PHE A 342 39.32 32.07 7.93
CA PHE A 342 38.17 32.93 8.17
C PHE A 342 38.52 34.38 7.85
N GLU A 343 37.76 35.03 6.95
CA GLU A 343 38.03 36.40 6.48
C GLU A 343 39.49 36.59 5.99
N GLY A 344 40.04 35.57 5.33
CA GLY A 344 41.40 35.56 4.77
C GLY A 344 42.53 35.35 5.78
N THR A 345 42.21 35.08 7.06
CA THR A 345 43.20 34.77 8.11
C THR A 345 43.00 33.34 8.59
N SER A 346 44.11 32.60 8.77
CA SER A 346 44.06 31.22 9.31
C SER A 346 43.99 31.23 10.84
N TYR A 347 43.09 30.42 11.40
CA TYR A 347 42.90 30.17 12.81
C TYR A 347 42.94 28.66 13.07
N GLN A 348 43.46 28.28 14.23
CA GLN A 348 43.46 26.89 14.68
C GLN A 348 42.07 26.52 15.20
N LEU A 349 41.58 25.36 14.79
CA LEU A 349 40.37 24.74 15.32
C LEU A 349 40.69 23.99 16.61
N SER A 350 39.78 24.09 17.56
CA SER A 350 39.74 23.24 18.75
C SER A 350 38.46 22.42 18.69
N HIS A 351 38.54 21.12 18.93
CA HIS A 351 37.37 20.26 19.03
C HIS A 351 37.07 19.93 20.49
N TYR A 352 35.82 19.65 20.79
CA TYR A 352 35.35 19.08 22.05
C TYR A 352 34.03 18.35 21.79
N ILE A 353 33.60 17.56 22.77
CA ILE A 353 32.31 16.86 22.72
C ILE A 353 31.27 17.68 23.48
N ASP A 354 30.13 17.93 22.86
CA ASP A 354 28.98 18.64 23.43
C ASP A 354 27.72 17.87 23.02
N ASP A 355 26.91 17.45 23.99
CA ASP A 355 25.73 16.59 23.78
C ASP A 355 26.00 15.36 22.89
N GLY A 356 27.14 14.68 23.10
CA GLY A 356 27.53 13.47 22.36
C GLY A 356 28.08 13.71 20.95
N GLU A 357 28.10 14.96 20.47
CA GLU A 357 28.57 15.31 19.12
C GLU A 357 29.93 16.01 19.12
N LEU A 358 30.68 15.84 18.03
CA LEU A 358 31.96 16.51 17.82
C LEU A 358 31.74 17.94 17.36
N VAL A 359 32.13 18.89 18.20
CA VAL A 359 31.95 20.33 17.95
C VAL A 359 33.30 21.00 17.71
N TYR A 360 33.38 21.79 16.65
CA TYR A 360 34.58 22.56 16.33
C TYR A 360 34.44 24.01 16.78
N SER A 361 35.52 24.64 17.23
CA SER A 361 35.52 26.04 17.62
C SER A 361 36.82 26.76 17.30
N PHE A 362 36.73 28.07 17.10
CA PHE A 362 37.90 28.94 16.94
C PHE A 362 37.61 30.33 17.50
N THR A 363 38.67 31.06 17.86
CA THR A 363 38.54 32.40 18.45
C THR A 363 39.25 33.43 17.59
N VAL A 364 38.52 34.47 17.18
CA VAL A 364 39.03 35.61 16.42
C VAL A 364 39.27 36.79 17.36
N PRO A 365 40.50 37.34 17.43
CA PRO A 365 40.79 38.51 18.24
C PRO A 365 39.98 39.72 17.81
N GLY A 366 39.22 40.32 18.74
CA GLY A 366 38.41 41.49 18.45
C GLY A 366 38.99 42.79 18.99
N THR A 367 38.42 43.93 18.58
CA THR A 367 38.86 45.26 19.02
C THR A 367 38.45 45.61 20.45
N ALA A 368 37.47 44.90 21.02
CA ALA A 368 36.97 45.10 22.39
C ALA A 368 36.89 43.79 23.20
N ASN A 369 36.39 42.72 22.59
CA ASN A 369 36.37 41.35 23.11
C ASN A 369 36.74 40.40 21.98
N ASP A 370 37.30 39.24 22.31
CA ASP A 370 37.48 38.15 21.35
C ASP A 370 36.12 37.53 20.99
N TYR A 371 35.99 37.06 19.75
CA TYR A 371 34.79 36.42 19.24
C TYR A 371 35.06 34.93 19.08
N THR A 372 34.36 34.10 19.85
CA THR A 372 34.37 32.65 19.69
C THR A 372 33.27 32.26 18.72
N TYR A 373 33.64 31.37 17.80
CA TYR A 373 32.74 30.76 16.83
C TYR A 373 32.71 29.26 17.10
N VAL A 374 31.53 28.68 17.08
CA VAL A 374 31.29 27.25 17.30
C VAL A 374 30.59 26.72 16.06
N ILE A 375 31.10 25.63 15.49
CA ILE A 375 30.63 24.98 14.27
C ILE A 375 29.98 23.67 14.69
N ARG A 376 28.69 23.52 14.39
CA ARG A 376 27.89 22.32 14.66
C ARG A 376 27.43 21.68 13.37
N ALA A 377 27.52 20.36 13.31
CA ALA A 377 26.94 19.60 12.21
C ALA A 377 25.42 19.81 12.18
N VAL A 378 24.83 19.60 11.01
CA VAL A 378 23.39 19.55 10.84
C VAL A 378 23.02 18.10 10.55
N GLU A 379 22.13 17.54 11.36
CA GLU A 379 21.73 16.14 11.25
C GLU A 379 21.22 15.83 9.82
N GLY A 380 21.68 14.71 9.25
CA GLY A 380 21.28 14.27 7.92
C GLY A 380 21.88 15.04 6.74
N SER A 381 22.83 15.96 6.95
CA SER A 381 23.48 16.69 5.86
C SER A 381 25.00 16.85 6.07
N GLU A 382 25.78 16.55 5.02
CA GLU A 382 27.22 16.84 4.98
C GLU A 382 27.54 18.17 4.27
N ASP A 383 26.54 18.82 3.70
CA ASP A 383 26.67 20.02 2.87
C ASP A 383 26.26 21.31 3.61
N VAL A 384 25.81 21.19 4.87
CA VAL A 384 25.41 22.30 5.73
C VAL A 384 25.96 22.11 7.14
N PHE A 385 26.40 23.21 7.74
CA PHE A 385 26.62 23.27 9.18
C PHE A 385 26.06 24.58 9.76
N TYR A 386 25.82 24.61 11.06
CA TYR A 386 25.41 25.82 11.77
C TYR A 386 26.58 26.44 12.52
N MET A 387 26.81 27.74 12.34
CA MET A 387 27.82 28.48 13.11
C MET A 387 27.16 29.35 14.19
N GLU A 388 27.51 29.12 15.45
CA GLU A 388 27.14 29.94 16.60
C GLU A 388 28.21 30.99 16.89
N SER A 389 27.77 32.20 17.25
CA SER A 389 28.69 33.24 17.73
C SER A 389 27.93 34.34 18.46
N ASN A 390 28.62 35.04 19.37
CA ASN A 390 28.14 36.30 19.93
C ASN A 390 28.17 37.46 18.91
N ARG A 391 28.75 37.26 17.72
CA ARG A 391 28.68 38.17 16.58
C ARG A 391 27.53 37.75 15.64
N SER A 392 26.32 38.18 15.94
CA SER A 392 25.07 37.76 15.27
C SER A 392 25.04 37.88 13.73
N GLN A 393 25.91 38.68 13.12
CA GLN A 393 26.02 38.81 11.65
C GLN A 393 26.73 37.63 10.98
N ARG A 394 27.39 36.79 11.76
CA ARG A 394 28.15 35.61 11.31
C ARG A 394 27.52 34.32 11.84
N SER A 395 26.45 34.41 12.61
CA SER A 395 25.73 33.23 13.09
C SER A 395 24.68 32.81 12.07
N GLY A 396 24.57 31.51 11.80
CA GLY A 396 23.64 30.96 10.82
C GLY A 396 24.20 29.75 10.09
N TYR A 397 23.44 29.26 9.11
CA TYR A 397 23.87 28.14 8.27
C TYR A 397 24.93 28.56 7.25
N TYR A 398 25.94 27.71 7.14
CA TYR A 398 26.98 27.73 6.13
C TYR A 398 26.78 26.53 5.22
N PHE A 399 26.87 26.78 3.92
CA PHE A 399 26.63 25.78 2.88
C PHE A 399 27.93 25.55 2.12
N ARG A 400 28.19 24.29 1.78
CA ARG A 400 29.32 23.91 0.95
C ARG A 400 29.15 24.49 -0.47
N GLU A 401 30.23 25.02 -1.07
CA GLU A 401 30.11 25.69 -2.36
C GLU A 401 29.73 24.75 -3.51
N ASN A 402 30.16 23.49 -3.48
CA ASN A 402 29.74 22.49 -4.48
C ASN A 402 28.22 22.23 -4.42
N ALA A 403 27.62 22.13 -3.23
CA ALA A 403 26.19 21.97 -3.02
C ALA A 403 25.41 23.19 -3.51
N LYS A 404 25.91 24.40 -3.25
CA LYS A 404 25.33 25.63 -3.83
C LYS A 404 25.42 25.65 -5.36
N ARG A 405 26.54 25.21 -5.95
CA ARG A 405 26.72 25.14 -7.41
C ARG A 405 25.74 24.18 -8.09
N GLN A 406 25.21 23.17 -7.39
CA GLN A 406 24.14 22.32 -7.93
C GLN A 406 22.86 23.11 -8.25
N PHE A 407 22.64 24.26 -7.61
CA PHE A 407 21.52 25.13 -7.94
C PHE A 407 21.79 26.03 -9.15
N VAL A 408 23.04 26.18 -9.60
CA VAL A 408 23.42 27.03 -10.75
C VAL A 408 23.11 26.29 -12.05
N GLN A 409 21.85 26.38 -12.47
CA GLN A 409 21.35 25.79 -13.70
C GLN A 409 19.99 26.39 -14.06
N THR A 410 19.42 25.88 -15.15
CA THR A 410 18.05 26.18 -15.57
C THR A 410 17.12 25.06 -15.13
N PHE A 411 16.02 25.45 -14.49
CA PHE A 411 14.92 24.58 -14.09
C PHE A 411 13.67 24.99 -14.86
N THR A 412 12.89 24.02 -15.33
CA THR A 412 11.70 24.27 -16.14
C THR A 412 10.51 23.49 -15.61
N SER A 413 9.42 24.19 -15.33
CA SER A 413 8.10 23.58 -15.16
C SER A 413 7.39 23.40 -16.51
N ASN A 414 8.07 23.75 -17.62
CA ASN A 414 7.56 23.96 -18.97
C ASN A 414 6.87 25.32 -19.19
N SER A 415 5.89 25.67 -18.34
CA SER A 415 5.19 26.98 -18.34
C SER A 415 5.99 28.10 -17.66
N GLU A 416 6.97 27.76 -16.83
CA GLU A 416 7.90 28.70 -16.22
C GLU A 416 9.32 28.16 -16.27
N ILE A 417 10.28 29.06 -16.42
CA ILE A 417 11.71 28.78 -16.37
C ILE A 417 12.34 29.59 -15.23
N LEU A 418 13.08 28.90 -14.36
CA LEU A 418 13.95 29.50 -13.36
C LEU A 418 15.39 29.30 -13.80
N THR A 419 16.16 30.38 -13.90
CA THR A 419 17.60 30.31 -14.18
C THR A 419 18.35 30.93 -13.03
N ILE A 420 19.23 30.15 -12.40
CA ILE A 420 20.15 30.63 -11.37
C ILE A 420 21.54 30.72 -12.01
N ASP A 421 22.07 31.93 -12.10
CA ASP A 421 23.39 32.21 -12.68
C ASP A 421 24.53 31.90 -11.69
N GLU A 422 25.79 31.92 -12.17
CA GLU A 422 26.98 31.64 -11.35
C GLU A 422 27.17 32.63 -10.18
N ASP A 423 26.61 33.83 -10.27
CA ASP A 423 26.58 34.82 -9.18
C ASP A 423 25.39 34.62 -8.22
N TYR A 424 24.64 33.53 -8.40
CA TYR A 424 23.39 33.21 -7.73
C TYR A 424 22.33 34.31 -7.94
N ALA A 425 22.31 34.99 -9.09
CA ALA A 425 21.16 35.77 -9.52
C ALA A 425 20.06 34.85 -10.05
N LEU A 426 18.81 35.07 -9.65
CA LEU A 426 17.66 34.32 -10.15
C LEU A 426 16.90 35.13 -11.20
N THR A 427 16.66 34.54 -12.36
CA THR A 427 15.72 35.04 -13.37
C THR A 427 14.54 34.08 -13.47
N ILE A 428 13.32 34.63 -13.45
CA ILE A 428 12.06 33.92 -13.62
C ILE A 428 11.49 34.33 -14.97
N THR A 429 11.21 33.35 -15.83
CA THR A 429 10.53 33.55 -17.11
C THR A 429 9.23 32.77 -17.11
N THR A 430 8.10 33.46 -16.99
CA THR A 430 6.78 32.85 -17.15
C THR A 430 6.43 32.89 -18.64
N LYS A 431 6.13 31.73 -19.22
CA LYS A 431 5.75 31.62 -20.63
C LYS A 431 4.26 31.82 -20.81
N ASP A 432 3.92 32.59 -21.84
CA ASP A 432 2.56 32.83 -22.27
C ASP A 432 2.51 32.77 -23.81
N VAL A 433 1.40 32.28 -24.36
CA VAL A 433 1.15 32.27 -25.80
C VAL A 433 1.13 33.70 -26.39
N ASP A 434 0.77 34.71 -25.60
CA ASP A 434 0.75 36.13 -26.00
C ASP A 434 2.09 36.85 -25.78
N GLY A 435 3.05 36.22 -25.09
CA GLY A 435 4.43 36.67 -24.93
C GLY A 435 4.99 36.48 -23.52
N ASP A 436 6.23 36.01 -23.42
CA ASP A 436 6.90 35.72 -22.16
C ASP A 436 7.09 36.96 -21.26
N ASP A 437 6.87 36.79 -19.95
CA ASP A 437 7.25 37.75 -18.91
C ASP A 437 8.57 37.33 -18.25
N VAL A 438 9.56 38.22 -18.26
CA VAL A 438 10.88 37.97 -17.67
C VAL A 438 11.09 38.94 -16.53
N ARG A 439 11.29 38.39 -15.32
CA ARG A 439 11.45 39.18 -14.10
C ARG A 439 12.56 38.62 -13.20
N PRO A 440 13.26 39.49 -12.46
CA PRO A 440 14.25 39.03 -11.50
C PRO A 440 13.58 38.47 -10.24
N GLY A 441 14.10 37.36 -9.74
CA GLY A 441 13.89 36.95 -8.36
C GLY A 441 14.61 37.90 -7.41
N THR A 442 13.99 38.25 -6.29
CA THR A 442 14.57 39.17 -5.29
C THR A 442 14.70 38.49 -3.94
N GLY A 443 15.61 38.99 -3.10
CA GLY A 443 15.82 38.43 -1.76
C GLY A 443 16.43 37.03 -1.76
N SER A 444 17.07 36.62 -2.86
CA SER A 444 17.60 35.28 -3.05
C SER A 444 18.67 34.92 -2.02
N ARG A 445 18.55 33.74 -1.41
CA ARG A 445 19.51 33.21 -0.43
C ARG A 445 19.39 31.69 -0.33
N PHE A 446 20.48 31.04 0.06
CA PHE A 446 20.40 29.65 0.52
C PHE A 446 19.89 29.60 1.95
N THR A 447 19.05 28.60 2.23
CA THR A 447 18.52 28.30 3.57
C THR A 447 18.53 26.80 3.77
N TYR A 448 18.60 26.38 5.03
CA TYR A 448 18.29 25.01 5.42
C TYR A 448 16.87 24.99 5.98
N LEU A 449 16.07 24.02 5.55
CA LEU A 449 14.70 23.82 6.03
C LEU A 449 14.72 22.63 6.98
N GLU A 450 14.89 22.89 8.28
CA GLU A 450 15.05 21.85 9.32
C GLU A 450 13.91 20.81 9.28
N ASP A 451 12.67 21.26 9.17
CA ASP A 451 11.49 20.38 9.11
C ASP A 451 11.51 19.38 7.93
N LEU A 452 12.24 19.71 6.87
CA LEU A 452 12.35 18.90 5.65
C LEU A 452 13.74 18.27 5.47
N GLY A 453 14.68 18.57 6.36
CA GLY A 453 16.06 18.08 6.28
C GLY A 453 16.79 18.45 4.99
N THR A 454 16.45 19.58 4.34
CA THR A 454 16.93 19.88 2.97
C THR A 454 17.47 21.30 2.80
N ILE A 455 18.44 21.44 1.89
CA ILE A 455 18.92 22.73 1.39
C ILE A 455 17.90 23.27 0.41
N ALA A 456 17.53 24.53 0.57
CA ALA A 456 16.68 25.22 -0.38
C ALA A 456 17.26 26.56 -0.80
N TYR A 457 16.96 26.92 -2.05
CA TYR A 457 17.22 28.24 -2.58
C TYR A 457 15.97 29.11 -2.45
N SER A 458 15.96 29.98 -1.44
CA SER A 458 14.84 30.86 -1.14
C SER A 458 14.86 32.09 -2.04
N TYR A 459 13.70 32.51 -2.55
CA TYR A 459 13.54 33.75 -3.31
C TYR A 459 12.14 34.34 -3.14
N THR A 460 11.97 35.60 -3.53
CA THR A 460 10.67 36.27 -3.64
C THR A 460 10.42 36.63 -5.10
N ASP A 461 9.25 36.25 -5.60
CA ASP A 461 8.77 36.66 -6.91
C ASP A 461 8.10 38.04 -6.83
N SER A 462 8.62 39.00 -7.59
CA SER A 462 8.12 40.38 -7.63
C SER A 462 6.90 40.57 -8.54
N GLY A 463 6.55 39.59 -9.38
CA GLY A 463 5.45 39.66 -10.34
C GLY A 463 4.07 39.31 -9.79
N LEU A 464 3.98 38.55 -8.70
CA LEU A 464 2.71 37.99 -8.18
C LEU A 464 1.85 38.96 -7.37
N GLY A 465 2.19 40.25 -7.32
CA GLY A 465 1.29 41.34 -6.90
C GLY A 465 0.73 41.33 -5.47
N THR A 466 1.04 40.32 -4.65
CA THR A 466 0.50 40.20 -3.29
C THR A 466 1.23 41.15 -2.33
N SER A 467 0.45 41.79 -1.45
CA SER A 467 0.90 42.81 -0.51
C SER A 467 1.73 42.26 0.68
N GLY A 468 2.22 41.03 0.56
CA GLY A 468 3.25 40.42 1.40
C GLY A 468 4.18 39.58 0.52
N SER A 469 5.50 39.75 0.64
CA SER A 469 6.49 38.97 -0.10
C SER A 469 6.39 37.49 0.28
N VAL A 470 5.65 36.70 -0.51
CA VAL A 470 5.67 35.23 -0.42
C VAL A 470 7.10 34.76 -0.70
N THR A 471 7.68 34.03 0.25
CA THR A 471 9.00 33.42 0.06
C THR A 471 8.79 32.03 -0.49
N PHE A 472 9.33 31.81 -1.68
CA PHE A 472 9.42 30.53 -2.36
C PHE A 472 10.73 29.86 -2.00
N ASN A 473 10.73 28.55 -1.82
CA ASN A 473 11.93 27.77 -1.57
C ASN A 473 12.05 26.70 -2.65
N LEU A 474 13.06 26.80 -3.51
CA LEU A 474 13.36 25.74 -4.49
C LEU A 474 14.16 24.65 -3.78
N ALA A 475 13.62 23.44 -3.67
CA ALA A 475 14.21 22.32 -2.97
C ALA A 475 14.22 21.06 -3.85
N LEU A 476 15.29 20.27 -3.74
CA LEU A 476 15.42 18.98 -4.45
C LEU A 476 14.45 17.97 -3.82
N VAL A 477 13.66 17.30 -4.65
CA VAL A 477 12.67 16.29 -4.23
C VAL A 477 13.16 14.90 -4.56
N ASN A 478 13.84 14.76 -5.70
CA ASN A 478 14.36 13.49 -6.17
C ASN A 478 15.72 13.71 -6.84
N THR A 479 16.69 12.85 -6.51
CA THR A 479 18.07 12.86 -7.04
C THR A 479 18.17 12.77 -8.56
N GLN A 480 17.09 12.43 -9.26
CA GLN A 480 17.02 12.44 -10.72
C GLN A 480 16.92 13.84 -11.34
N GLY A 481 16.71 14.90 -10.53
CA GLY A 481 16.62 16.28 -11.03
C GLY A 481 15.20 16.86 -11.00
N ILE A 482 14.37 16.41 -10.05
CA ILE A 482 13.04 16.98 -9.81
C ILE A 482 13.11 17.88 -8.58
N TYR A 483 12.67 19.12 -8.76
CA TYR A 483 12.63 20.13 -7.72
C TYR A 483 11.19 20.60 -7.49
N TRP A 484 10.86 20.94 -6.26
CA TRP A 484 9.67 21.70 -5.94
C TRP A 484 10.05 23.10 -5.57
N THR A 485 9.28 24.05 -6.06
CA THR A 485 9.14 25.31 -5.37
C THR A 485 8.04 25.14 -4.31
N ILE A 486 8.42 25.28 -3.04
CA ILE A 486 7.50 25.16 -1.90
C ILE A 486 7.27 26.51 -1.21
N VAL A 487 6.06 26.70 -0.69
CA VAL A 487 5.63 27.87 0.07
C VAL A 487 5.15 27.43 1.44
N GLY A 488 5.54 28.16 2.49
CA GLY A 488 5.17 27.85 3.87
C GLY A 488 6.31 28.08 4.85
N THR A 489 6.02 27.82 6.14
CA THR A 489 6.98 27.97 7.25
C THR A 489 6.57 27.05 8.40
N GLY A 490 7.54 26.48 9.13
CA GLY A 490 7.33 25.84 10.45
C GLY A 490 6.42 24.60 10.38
N GLY A 491 6.83 23.61 9.59
CA GLY A 491 6.15 22.31 9.45
C GLY A 491 4.92 22.31 8.53
N SER A 492 4.51 23.47 7.99
CA SER A 492 3.38 23.59 7.06
C SER A 492 3.87 24.10 5.72
N TYR A 493 4.21 23.19 4.81
CA TYR A 493 4.67 23.47 3.45
C TYR A 493 3.67 22.97 2.40
N ALA A 494 3.54 23.71 1.31
CA ALA A 494 2.78 23.30 0.13
C ALA A 494 3.65 23.43 -1.12
N ALA A 495 3.61 22.44 -2.01
CA ALA A 495 4.22 22.53 -3.33
C ALA A 495 3.44 23.51 -4.20
N TYR A 496 4.11 24.56 -4.67
CA TYR A 496 3.56 25.54 -5.61
C TYR A 496 3.72 25.07 -7.05
N SER A 497 4.91 24.59 -7.41
CA SER A 497 5.23 24.16 -8.77
C SER A 497 6.36 23.13 -8.77
N THR A 498 6.32 22.21 -9.73
CA THR A 498 7.39 21.24 -10.00
C THR A 498 8.26 21.74 -11.14
N TYR A 499 9.57 21.71 -10.94
CA TYR A 499 10.55 22.01 -11.97
C TYR A 499 11.44 20.81 -12.22
N LEU A 500 11.80 20.63 -13.47
CA LEU A 500 12.75 19.63 -13.94
C LEU A 500 14.04 20.33 -14.36
N THR A 501 15.18 19.69 -14.12
CA THR A 501 16.45 20.13 -14.70
C THR A 501 16.47 19.89 -16.21
N GLU A 502 17.32 20.61 -16.95
CA GLU A 502 17.50 20.39 -18.39
C GLU A 502 17.92 18.94 -18.72
N ASP A 503 18.71 18.31 -17.85
CA ASP A 503 19.18 16.93 -18.01
C ASP A 503 18.06 15.90 -17.82
N TYR A 504 17.07 16.16 -16.95
CA TYR A 504 15.97 15.23 -16.67
C TYR A 504 14.77 15.40 -17.62
N LEU A 505 14.58 16.59 -18.19
CA LEU A 505 13.45 16.90 -19.06
C LEU A 505 13.23 15.88 -20.21
N PRO A 506 14.27 15.40 -20.94
CA PRO A 506 14.08 14.38 -21.96
C PRO A 506 13.50 13.07 -21.42
N THR A 507 13.91 12.65 -20.23
CA THR A 507 13.40 11.44 -19.57
C THR A 507 11.95 11.61 -19.13
N ALA A 508 11.57 12.79 -18.63
CA ALA A 508 10.18 13.11 -18.31
C ALA A 508 9.26 13.07 -19.55
N ILE A 509 9.71 13.66 -20.66
CA ILE A 509 9.00 13.62 -21.94
C ILE A 509 8.87 12.18 -22.45
N GLU A 510 9.96 11.41 -22.41
CA GLU A 510 9.95 10.01 -22.84
C GLU A 510 8.98 9.17 -22.00
N THR A 511 9.00 9.34 -20.68
CA THR A 511 8.11 8.63 -19.74
C THR A 511 6.64 8.96 -20.04
N MET A 512 6.31 10.24 -20.22
CA MET A 512 4.95 10.67 -20.56
C MET A 512 4.53 10.15 -21.94
N THR A 513 5.42 10.22 -22.94
CA THR A 513 5.12 9.81 -24.32
C THR A 513 4.96 8.29 -24.45
N GLN A 514 5.75 7.49 -23.71
CA GLN A 514 5.61 6.04 -23.67
C GLN A 514 4.27 5.62 -23.06
N ALA A 515 3.86 6.28 -21.98
CA ALA A 515 2.57 6.00 -21.37
C ALA A 515 1.39 6.42 -22.28
N LEU A 516 1.65 7.32 -23.22
CA LEU A 516 0.74 7.75 -24.27
C LEU A 516 0.87 6.94 -25.57
N ASN A 517 1.39 5.72 -25.53
CA ASN A 517 1.52 4.81 -26.70
C ASN A 517 2.33 5.36 -27.89
N GLU A 518 3.42 6.08 -27.63
CA GLU A 518 4.43 6.50 -28.62
C GLU A 518 3.87 7.22 -29.87
N GLY A 519 3.83 8.56 -29.82
CA GLY A 519 3.56 9.40 -30.99
C GLY A 519 2.11 9.88 -31.12
N ASP A 520 1.25 9.52 -30.18
CA ASP A 520 -0.09 10.10 -30.07
C ASP A 520 0.00 11.51 -29.48
N ASP A 521 -0.29 12.50 -30.32
CA ASP A 521 -0.35 13.90 -29.96
C ASP A 521 -1.79 14.39 -29.78
N TYR A 522 -2.80 13.56 -30.08
CA TYR A 522 -4.21 13.97 -30.16
C TYR A 522 -5.13 12.97 -29.45
N PHE A 523 -5.87 13.48 -28.47
CA PHE A 523 -6.71 12.73 -27.57
C PHE A 523 -8.14 13.26 -27.56
N THR A 524 -9.11 12.39 -27.31
CA THR A 524 -10.54 12.66 -27.42
C THR A 524 -11.33 11.95 -26.32
N THR A 525 -12.43 12.56 -25.85
CA THR A 525 -13.40 11.89 -24.97
C THR A 525 -14.35 10.97 -25.73
N GLY A 526 -14.31 10.93 -27.06
CA GLY A 526 -15.20 10.13 -27.92
C GLY A 526 -16.49 10.85 -28.35
N GLY A 527 -17.22 10.26 -29.29
CA GLY A 527 -18.42 10.83 -29.90
C GLY A 527 -18.17 11.80 -31.06
N LEU A 528 -19.25 12.44 -31.56
CA LEU A 528 -19.19 13.45 -32.63
C LEU A 528 -18.99 14.88 -32.10
N THR A 529 -19.20 15.08 -30.80
CA THR A 529 -18.99 16.35 -30.07
C THR A 529 -17.94 16.18 -28.96
N PRO A 530 -16.77 15.57 -29.27
CA PRO A 530 -15.79 15.27 -28.24
C PRO A 530 -15.14 16.54 -27.69
N GLU A 531 -14.72 16.45 -26.45
CA GLU A 531 -13.64 17.31 -25.98
C GLU A 531 -12.31 16.72 -26.40
N THR A 532 -11.36 17.57 -26.76
CA THR A 532 -10.10 17.13 -27.36
C THR A 532 -8.89 17.83 -26.77
N LEU A 533 -7.79 17.08 -26.67
CA LEU A 533 -6.50 17.58 -26.22
C LEU A 533 -5.45 17.27 -27.27
N ARG A 534 -4.69 18.28 -27.70
CA ARG A 534 -3.57 18.08 -28.62
C ARG A 534 -2.25 18.58 -28.04
N PHE A 535 -1.33 17.66 -27.75
CA PHE A 535 -0.02 17.98 -27.17
C PHE A 535 1.02 18.28 -28.24
N ASN A 536 1.78 19.35 -28.03
CA ASN A 536 3.06 19.59 -28.68
C ASN A 536 4.14 19.60 -27.60
N PHE A 537 4.73 18.42 -27.34
CA PHE A 537 5.77 18.25 -26.32
C PHE A 537 7.07 19.01 -26.65
N GLU A 538 7.34 19.30 -27.94
CA GLU A 538 8.51 20.09 -28.35
C GLU A 538 8.39 21.55 -27.92
N THR A 539 7.19 22.13 -28.06
CA THR A 539 6.95 23.53 -27.67
C THR A 539 6.38 23.67 -26.26
N GLY A 540 5.94 22.57 -25.64
CA GLY A 540 5.29 22.60 -24.34
C GLY A 540 3.84 23.10 -24.37
N ILE A 541 3.20 23.10 -25.55
CA ILE A 541 1.87 23.69 -25.75
C ILE A 541 0.86 22.56 -25.88
N VAL A 542 -0.32 22.74 -25.30
CA VAL A 542 -1.49 21.89 -25.51
C VAL A 542 -2.61 22.73 -26.12
N THR A 543 -3.28 22.20 -27.14
CA THR A 543 -4.51 22.80 -27.68
C THR A 543 -5.71 22.05 -27.11
N VAL A 544 -6.63 22.79 -26.49
CA VAL A 544 -7.90 22.29 -25.95
C VAL A 544 -9.02 22.60 -26.95
N ASP A 545 -9.84 21.60 -27.26
CA ASP A 545 -10.99 21.69 -28.16
C ASP A 545 -10.70 22.30 -29.54
N GLY A 546 -9.45 22.14 -30.01
CA GLY A 546 -8.98 22.60 -31.31
C GLY A 546 -8.96 24.13 -31.48
N ALA A 547 -9.22 24.91 -30.43
CA ALA A 547 -9.37 26.36 -30.50
C ALA A 547 -8.33 27.11 -29.66
N ASP A 548 -8.20 26.75 -28.37
CA ASP A 548 -7.40 27.50 -27.41
C ASP A 548 -6.11 26.75 -27.09
N SER A 549 -5.00 27.47 -26.98
CA SER A 549 -3.67 26.91 -26.72
C SER A 549 -3.11 27.42 -25.41
N TYR A 550 -2.56 26.50 -24.61
CA TYR A 550 -2.02 26.78 -23.28
C TYR A 550 -0.66 26.12 -23.13
N TYR A 551 0.20 26.66 -22.26
CA TYR A 551 1.35 25.92 -21.78
C TYR A 551 0.90 24.92 -20.73
N PHE A 552 1.32 23.67 -20.87
CA PHE A 552 1.16 22.71 -19.78
C PHE A 552 2.30 22.86 -18.78
N SER A 553 2.10 22.43 -17.54
CA SER A 553 3.14 22.40 -16.51
C SER A 553 3.37 20.99 -16.02
N TRP A 554 4.61 20.67 -15.66
CA TRP A 554 4.94 19.40 -15.00
C TRP A 554 4.46 19.41 -13.55
N GLY A 555 4.00 18.27 -13.08
CA GLY A 555 3.65 18.00 -11.69
C GLY A 555 4.30 16.70 -11.22
N TYR A 556 4.58 16.60 -9.92
CA TYR A 556 5.14 15.40 -9.31
C TYR A 556 4.57 15.24 -7.91
N GLY A 557 3.97 14.10 -7.59
CA GLY A 557 3.34 13.87 -6.30
C GLY A 557 2.42 12.65 -6.26
N ALA A 558 1.95 12.29 -5.07
CA ALA A 558 0.95 11.25 -4.88
C ALA A 558 -0.44 11.84 -5.14
N VAL A 559 -0.95 11.66 -6.37
CA VAL A 559 -2.24 12.23 -6.79
C VAL A 559 -3.34 11.18 -6.87
N ARG A 560 -2.98 9.93 -7.19
CA ARG A 560 -3.83 8.75 -6.99
C ARG A 560 -3.69 8.29 -5.54
N THR A 561 -4.62 7.49 -5.01
CA THR A 561 -4.56 6.93 -3.62
C THR A 561 -3.39 5.95 -3.38
N THR A 562 -2.37 5.98 -4.24
CA THR A 562 -1.12 5.24 -4.15
C THR A 562 -0.10 6.15 -3.48
N ASP A 563 0.53 5.68 -2.40
CA ASP A 563 1.55 6.45 -1.67
C ASP A 563 2.83 6.73 -2.50
N THR A 564 2.91 6.24 -3.74
CA THR A 564 4.02 6.47 -4.67
C THR A 564 3.83 7.76 -5.48
N PRO A 565 4.78 8.70 -5.44
CA PRO A 565 4.75 9.89 -6.28
C PRO A 565 4.86 9.55 -7.77
N GLU A 566 4.00 10.14 -8.59
CA GLU A 566 3.98 9.98 -10.05
C GLU A 566 4.17 11.34 -10.74
N LEU A 567 4.76 11.31 -11.93
CA LEU A 567 4.84 12.48 -12.82
C LEU A 567 3.48 12.67 -13.51
N TYR A 568 2.98 13.90 -13.50
CA TYR A 568 1.71 14.27 -14.14
C TYR A 568 1.83 15.62 -14.85
N VAL A 569 0.80 15.98 -15.61
CA VAL A 569 0.75 17.24 -16.36
C VAL A 569 -0.43 18.07 -15.90
N THR A 570 -0.26 19.38 -15.73
CA THR A 570 -1.35 20.31 -15.45
C THR A 570 -1.54 21.31 -16.58
N ILE A 571 -2.77 21.64 -16.91
CA ILE A 571 -3.13 22.68 -17.88
C ILE A 571 -4.02 23.69 -17.18
N ASN A 572 -3.64 24.96 -17.19
CA ASN A 572 -4.46 26.05 -16.65
C ASN A 572 -5.05 26.85 -17.81
N GLU A 573 -6.38 26.90 -17.93
CA GLU A 573 -7.09 27.72 -18.93
C GLU A 573 -7.16 29.21 -18.55
N GLY A 574 -6.17 29.71 -17.82
CA GLY A 574 -6.12 31.08 -17.35
C GLY A 574 -4.91 31.36 -16.48
N GLU A 575 -4.72 32.65 -16.19
CA GLU A 575 -3.60 33.11 -15.37
C GLU A 575 -3.86 32.90 -13.86
N MET A 576 -2.83 32.45 -13.15
CA MET A 576 -2.79 32.37 -11.68
C MET A 576 -2.57 33.75 -11.07
N VAL A 577 -3.55 34.64 -11.19
CA VAL A 577 -3.52 36.00 -10.63
C VAL A 577 -4.69 36.26 -9.68
N PRO A 578 -4.57 37.15 -8.69
CA PRO A 578 -5.68 37.54 -7.82
C PRO A 578 -6.90 38.03 -8.62
N ASP A 579 -8.10 37.72 -8.13
CA ASP A 579 -9.39 37.98 -8.79
C ASP A 579 -9.57 37.24 -10.13
N SER A 580 -9.01 36.02 -10.28
CA SER A 580 -9.19 35.17 -11.45
C SER A 580 -10.08 33.95 -11.18
N HIS A 581 -10.74 33.47 -12.25
CA HIS A 581 -11.47 32.21 -12.29
C HIS A 581 -11.09 31.49 -13.58
N TYR A 582 -10.60 30.25 -13.48
CA TYR A 582 -10.17 29.47 -14.63
C TYR A 582 -10.30 27.96 -14.37
N ASN A 583 -10.30 27.15 -15.43
CA ASN A 583 -10.30 25.70 -15.29
C ASN A 583 -8.88 25.16 -15.25
N ARG A 584 -8.65 24.16 -14.39
CA ARG A 584 -7.41 23.39 -14.32
C ARG A 584 -7.67 21.94 -14.67
N TYR A 585 -6.91 21.41 -15.62
CA TYR A 585 -6.83 19.98 -15.90
C TYR A 585 -5.60 19.43 -15.20
N THR A 586 -5.79 18.36 -14.43
CA THR A 586 -4.69 17.52 -13.96
C THR A 586 -4.76 16.19 -14.68
N LEU A 587 -3.74 15.91 -15.48
CA LEU A 587 -3.70 14.81 -16.44
C LEU A 587 -2.71 13.75 -15.99
N PHE A 588 -3.18 12.52 -15.94
CA PHE A 588 -2.40 11.36 -15.54
C PHE A 588 -2.28 10.40 -16.71
N PRO A 589 -1.05 10.03 -17.09
CA PRO A 589 -0.88 8.94 -18.01
C PRO A 589 -1.46 7.63 -17.43
N SER A 590 -2.09 6.85 -18.29
CA SER A 590 -2.54 5.48 -18.03
C SER A 590 -2.15 4.59 -19.21
N SER A 591 -2.18 3.27 -19.06
CA SER A 591 -1.79 2.33 -20.13
C SER A 591 -2.63 2.44 -21.42
N THR A 592 -3.78 3.10 -21.37
CA THR A 592 -4.79 3.10 -22.44
C THR A 592 -5.32 4.50 -22.78
N GLY A 593 -4.75 5.56 -22.19
CA GLY A 593 -5.22 6.94 -22.38
C GLY A 593 -4.77 7.87 -21.25
N LEU A 594 -5.47 9.00 -21.13
CA LEU A 594 -5.26 10.01 -20.10
C LEU A 594 -6.45 10.08 -19.15
N ASP A 595 -6.22 9.86 -17.87
CA ASP A 595 -7.18 10.28 -16.85
C ASP A 595 -7.01 11.77 -16.62
N ALA A 596 -8.11 12.51 -16.60
CA ALA A 596 -8.13 13.94 -16.39
C ALA A 596 -9.05 14.29 -15.23
N VAL A 597 -8.56 15.11 -14.31
CA VAL A 597 -9.37 15.75 -13.29
C VAL A 597 -9.50 17.22 -13.66
N LEU A 598 -10.72 17.65 -13.91
CA LEU A 598 -11.06 19.05 -14.17
C LEU A 598 -11.59 19.69 -12.90
N GLU A 599 -10.99 20.82 -12.53
CA GLU A 599 -11.42 21.65 -11.40
C GLU A 599 -11.58 23.09 -11.87
N ALA A 600 -12.62 23.79 -11.38
CA ALA A 600 -12.64 25.24 -11.49
C ALA A 600 -11.83 25.82 -10.32
N VAL A 601 -10.89 26.69 -10.62
CA VAL A 601 -10.02 27.37 -9.67
C VAL A 601 -10.46 28.83 -9.56
N ASP A 602 -10.77 29.26 -8.34
CA ASP A 602 -11.07 30.64 -7.98
C ASP A 602 -9.93 31.20 -7.12
N ILE A 603 -9.37 32.34 -7.53
CA ILE A 603 -8.37 33.09 -6.76
C ILE A 603 -8.97 34.42 -6.32
N ASP A 604 -9.14 34.62 -5.02
CA ASP A 604 -9.70 35.88 -4.51
C ASP A 604 -8.70 37.06 -4.55
N SER A 605 -9.19 38.29 -4.32
CA SER A 605 -8.36 39.51 -4.23
C SER A 605 -7.19 39.47 -3.23
N SER A 606 -7.19 38.52 -2.28
CA SER A 606 -6.11 38.31 -1.31
C SER A 606 -5.13 37.22 -1.74
N GLY A 607 -5.37 36.56 -2.89
CA GLY A 607 -4.58 35.45 -3.41
C GLY A 607 -4.95 34.09 -2.81
N ASN A 608 -6.08 33.97 -2.09
CA ASN A 608 -6.52 32.67 -1.59
C ASN A 608 -7.13 31.86 -2.74
N ILE A 609 -6.69 30.61 -2.86
CA ILE A 609 -7.14 29.68 -3.90
C ILE A 609 -8.24 28.78 -3.32
N SER A 610 -9.36 28.67 -4.04
CA SER A 610 -10.40 27.65 -3.78
C SER A 610 -10.70 26.88 -5.06
N THR A 611 -10.96 25.58 -4.94
CA THR A 611 -11.34 24.72 -6.05
C THR A 611 -12.79 24.22 -5.90
N SER A 612 -13.48 24.02 -7.02
CA SER A 612 -14.84 23.45 -7.08
C SER A 612 -14.86 21.93 -7.17
N ASP A 613 -16.05 21.34 -7.21
CA ASP A 613 -16.26 19.89 -7.41
C ASP A 613 -15.47 19.37 -8.63
N GLU A 614 -14.70 18.30 -8.39
CA GLU A 614 -13.87 17.61 -9.38
C GLU A 614 -14.74 16.88 -10.41
N GLN A 615 -14.45 17.09 -11.70
CA GLN A 615 -15.02 16.27 -12.79
C GLN A 615 -13.93 15.37 -13.37
N SER A 616 -14.11 14.05 -13.23
CA SER A 616 -13.24 13.07 -13.87
C SER A 616 -13.62 12.88 -15.33
N ARG A 617 -12.63 12.90 -16.21
CA ARG A 617 -12.73 12.63 -17.64
C ARG A 617 -11.67 11.62 -18.06
N PHE A 618 -11.94 10.89 -19.13
CA PHE A 618 -10.95 9.99 -19.74
C PHE A 618 -10.79 10.38 -21.20
N TYR A 619 -9.55 10.56 -21.63
CA TYR A 619 -9.22 10.83 -23.02
C TYR A 619 -8.46 9.65 -23.62
N VAL A 620 -9.00 9.09 -24.71
CA VAL A 620 -8.31 8.07 -25.50
C VAL A 620 -7.52 8.74 -26.62
N ALA A 621 -6.46 8.10 -27.08
CA ALA A 621 -5.79 8.54 -28.30
C ALA A 621 -6.75 8.42 -29.50
N GLN A 622 -6.76 9.43 -30.38
CA GLN A 622 -7.69 9.51 -31.51
C GLN A 622 -7.56 8.31 -32.45
N ASN A 623 -6.34 7.83 -32.71
CA ASN A 623 -6.09 6.64 -33.52
C ASN A 623 -6.82 5.40 -32.96
N THR A 624 -6.81 5.21 -31.64
CA THR A 624 -7.43 4.09 -30.94
C THR A 624 -8.95 4.18 -31.01
N PHE A 625 -9.48 5.40 -30.92
CA PHE A 625 -10.91 5.65 -31.15
C PHE A 625 -11.31 5.36 -32.61
N GLU A 626 -10.51 5.80 -33.58
CA GLU A 626 -10.76 5.57 -35.02
C GLU A 626 -10.76 4.09 -35.41
N GLU A 627 -10.08 3.23 -34.66
CA GLU A 627 -10.13 1.77 -34.87
C GLU A 627 -11.52 1.17 -34.60
N LEU A 628 -12.41 1.89 -33.91
CA LEU A 628 -13.81 1.51 -33.72
C LEU A 628 -14.72 1.95 -34.87
N PHE A 629 -14.26 2.82 -35.76
CA PHE A 629 -15.11 3.38 -36.81
C PHE A 629 -15.50 2.29 -37.80
N GLY A 630 -16.78 2.30 -38.19
CA GLY A 630 -17.36 1.27 -39.05
C GLY A 630 -17.59 -0.08 -38.36
N THR A 631 -17.28 -0.23 -37.06
CA THR A 631 -17.57 -1.47 -36.34
C THR A 631 -19.07 -1.65 -36.13
N THR A 632 -19.54 -2.88 -36.27
CA THR A 632 -20.94 -3.25 -36.05
C THR A 632 -20.98 -4.55 -35.27
N PHE A 633 -21.84 -4.60 -34.27
CA PHE A 633 -22.20 -5.77 -33.50
C PHE A 633 -23.69 -6.04 -33.71
N VAL A 634 -24.06 -7.28 -33.90
CA VAL A 634 -25.42 -7.71 -34.17
C VAL A 634 -25.87 -8.74 -33.14
N TYR A 635 -27.16 -8.71 -32.86
CA TYR A 635 -27.88 -9.69 -32.06
C TYR A 635 -29.00 -10.27 -32.93
N ASP A 636 -28.87 -11.53 -33.30
CA ASP A 636 -29.88 -12.28 -34.04
C ASP A 636 -30.97 -12.77 -33.09
N GLY A 637 -31.92 -11.88 -32.80
CA GLY A 637 -33.09 -12.21 -31.98
C GLY A 637 -34.08 -13.15 -32.68
N ARG A 638 -35.08 -13.63 -31.93
CA ARG A 638 -36.08 -14.59 -32.43
C ARG A 638 -36.90 -14.07 -33.60
N TYR A 639 -37.19 -12.76 -33.62
CA TYR A 639 -38.06 -12.14 -34.63
C TYR A 639 -37.30 -11.18 -35.54
N VAL A 640 -36.37 -10.40 -35.00
CA VAL A 640 -35.59 -9.41 -35.75
C VAL A 640 -34.15 -9.35 -35.26
N GLN A 641 -33.25 -9.00 -36.19
CA GLN A 641 -31.88 -8.63 -35.87
C GLN A 641 -31.83 -7.21 -35.31
N SER A 642 -31.15 -7.01 -34.18
CA SER A 642 -30.78 -5.70 -33.63
C SER A 642 -29.27 -5.51 -33.70
N SER A 643 -28.79 -4.28 -33.62
CA SER A 643 -27.38 -3.95 -33.78
C SER A 643 -26.92 -2.75 -32.95
N ILE A 644 -25.64 -2.75 -32.64
CA ILE A 644 -24.87 -1.63 -32.11
C ILE A 644 -23.78 -1.35 -33.13
N SER A 645 -23.68 -0.13 -33.64
CA SER A 645 -22.63 0.22 -34.59
C SER A 645 -22.05 1.59 -34.32
N ILE A 646 -20.75 1.73 -34.52
CA ILE A 646 -20.06 3.02 -34.53
C ILE A 646 -19.84 3.36 -36.00
N ASP A 647 -20.40 4.46 -36.46
CA ASP A 647 -20.26 4.85 -37.87
C ASP A 647 -18.85 5.40 -38.19
N GLU A 648 -18.64 5.73 -39.45
CA GLU A 648 -17.36 6.24 -39.98
C GLU A 648 -16.96 7.61 -39.41
N GLU A 649 -17.89 8.31 -38.76
CA GLU A 649 -17.65 9.62 -38.13
C GLU A 649 -17.45 9.48 -36.61
N GLY A 650 -17.70 8.29 -36.03
CA GLY A 650 -17.63 8.03 -34.59
C GLY A 650 -18.98 8.13 -33.88
N GLY A 651 -20.11 8.24 -34.60
CA GLY A 651 -21.45 8.25 -34.03
C GLY A 651 -21.88 6.86 -33.56
N LEU A 652 -22.41 6.76 -32.34
CA LEU A 652 -22.96 5.51 -31.80
C LEU A 652 -24.40 5.34 -32.27
N ASN A 653 -24.68 4.21 -32.89
CA ASN A 653 -25.99 3.90 -33.46
C ASN A 653 -26.51 2.60 -32.84
N LEU A 654 -27.66 2.67 -32.18
CA LEU A 654 -28.32 1.52 -31.56
C LEU A 654 -29.61 1.24 -32.33
N SER A 655 -29.81 0.02 -32.82
CA SER A 655 -31.10 -0.40 -33.35
C SER A 655 -31.86 -1.23 -32.31
N SER A 656 -32.98 -0.72 -31.82
CA SER A 656 -33.82 -1.37 -30.81
C SER A 656 -35.31 -1.10 -31.05
N TYR A 657 -36.18 -1.67 -30.21
CA TYR A 657 -37.63 -1.44 -30.27
C TYR A 657 -38.02 -0.19 -29.46
N ASP A 658 -38.37 0.96 -30.08
CA ASP A 658 -38.92 2.11 -29.33
C ASP A 658 -40.45 2.09 -29.18
N ALA A 659 -40.94 2.57 -28.03
CA ALA A 659 -42.34 2.55 -27.61
C ALA A 659 -43.16 3.79 -28.00
N SER A 660 -42.54 4.86 -28.49
CA SER A 660 -43.17 6.18 -28.60
C SER A 660 -43.77 6.50 -29.98
N THR A 661 -43.32 5.81 -31.04
CA THR A 661 -43.75 6.09 -32.40
C THR A 661 -44.55 4.91 -32.96
N GLY A 662 -45.79 5.18 -33.42
CA GLY A 662 -46.66 4.21 -34.12
C GLY A 662 -46.15 3.80 -35.52
N ASN A 663 -44.84 3.82 -35.73
CA ASN A 663 -44.14 3.45 -36.94
C ASN A 663 -43.65 1.99 -36.84
N THR A 664 -43.66 1.28 -37.96
CA THR A 664 -43.28 -0.14 -38.07
C THR A 664 -41.77 -0.38 -38.12
N ASN A 665 -40.97 0.69 -38.23
CA ASN A 665 -39.51 0.74 -38.12
C ASN A 665 -38.94 0.08 -36.84
N LEU A 666 -37.90 -0.75 -36.91
CA LEU A 666 -36.87 -0.77 -35.85
C LEU A 666 -36.41 0.67 -35.63
N LEU A 667 -36.29 1.08 -34.36
CA LEU A 667 -35.82 2.41 -34.06
C LEU A 667 -34.30 2.43 -34.01
N LYS A 668 -33.74 3.26 -34.87
CA LYS A 668 -32.35 3.65 -34.83
C LYS A 668 -32.25 4.84 -33.88
N VAL A 669 -31.55 4.64 -32.78
CA VAL A 669 -31.20 5.67 -31.82
C VAL A 669 -29.78 6.08 -32.11
N ASP A 670 -29.62 7.29 -32.62
CA ASP A 670 -28.32 7.89 -32.88
C ASP A 670 -27.89 8.63 -31.59
N ARG A 671 -26.67 8.33 -31.12
CA ARG A 671 -26.02 8.91 -29.95
C ARG A 671 -24.71 9.53 -30.39
N ASN A 672 -24.71 10.85 -30.43
CA ASN A 672 -23.56 11.65 -30.87
C ASN A 672 -22.71 12.13 -29.68
N ASP A 673 -23.30 12.17 -28.48
CA ASP A 673 -22.65 12.63 -27.26
C ASP A 673 -22.50 11.42 -26.33
N TYR A 674 -21.28 10.87 -26.24
CA TYR A 674 -20.92 9.78 -25.32
C TYR A 674 -19.44 9.86 -24.95
N SER A 675 -19.09 9.34 -23.77
CA SER A 675 -17.71 9.23 -23.32
C SER A 675 -17.18 7.81 -23.55
N ILE A 676 -15.94 7.68 -24.01
CA ILE A 676 -15.22 6.40 -24.15
C ILE A 676 -14.22 6.20 -23.02
N HIS A 677 -14.14 4.97 -22.51
CA HIS A 677 -13.11 4.52 -21.58
C HIS A 677 -12.54 3.18 -22.03
N ILE A 678 -11.23 2.97 -21.91
CA ILE A 678 -10.56 1.73 -22.32
C ILE A 678 -9.82 1.15 -21.12
N GLY A 679 -10.13 -0.09 -20.77
CA GLY A 679 -9.45 -0.85 -19.73
C GLY A 679 -8.85 -2.15 -20.28
N ILE A 680 -7.73 -2.57 -19.69
CA ILE A 680 -7.12 -3.87 -19.97
C ILE A 680 -6.97 -4.63 -18.66
N SER A 681 -7.62 -5.79 -18.54
CA SER A 681 -7.51 -6.67 -17.37
C SER A 681 -7.31 -8.12 -17.81
N GLY A 682 -6.29 -8.78 -17.27
CA GLY A 682 -5.98 -10.17 -17.63
C GLY A 682 -5.70 -10.40 -19.12
N GLY A 683 -5.26 -9.37 -19.86
CA GLY A 683 -5.05 -9.41 -21.31
C GLY A 683 -6.32 -9.24 -22.15
N THR A 684 -7.45 -8.89 -21.54
CA THR A 684 -8.72 -8.59 -22.23
C THR A 684 -8.92 -7.08 -22.30
N GLU A 685 -9.08 -6.55 -23.52
CA GLU A 685 -9.45 -5.16 -23.77
C GLU A 685 -10.97 -5.02 -23.55
N THR A 686 -11.36 -4.03 -22.74
CA THR A 686 -12.76 -3.63 -22.56
C THR A 686 -12.89 -2.14 -22.87
N ILE A 687 -13.72 -1.81 -23.84
CA ILE A 687 -14.02 -0.45 -24.26
C ILE A 687 -15.43 -0.13 -23.80
N THR A 688 -15.56 0.82 -22.89
CA THR A 688 -16.83 1.24 -22.29
C THR A 688 -17.28 2.53 -22.94
N LEU A 689 -18.47 2.54 -23.53
CA LEU A 689 -19.12 3.74 -24.05
C LEU A 689 -20.25 4.12 -23.11
N VAL A 690 -20.24 5.36 -22.60
CA VAL A 690 -21.25 5.85 -21.67
C VAL A 690 -21.97 7.04 -22.27
N TYR A 691 -23.29 6.98 -22.35
CA TYR A 691 -24.12 8.10 -22.80
C TYR A 691 -25.28 8.33 -21.83
N ALA A 692 -25.74 9.58 -21.74
CA ALA A 692 -26.82 9.95 -20.83
C ALA A 692 -28.13 10.24 -21.58
N VAL A 693 -29.27 9.82 -21.01
CA VAL A 693 -30.62 10.17 -21.49
C VAL A 693 -31.48 10.52 -20.27
N ASP A 694 -32.05 11.73 -20.26
CA ASP A 694 -32.91 12.22 -19.16
C ASP A 694 -32.32 12.05 -17.75
N GLY A 695 -30.98 12.15 -17.63
CA GLY A 695 -30.24 12.02 -16.38
C GLY A 695 -29.92 10.59 -15.94
N GLN A 696 -30.20 9.58 -16.77
CA GLN A 696 -29.75 8.19 -16.58
C GLN A 696 -28.59 7.87 -17.53
N ASN A 697 -27.57 7.18 -17.01
CA ASN A 697 -26.42 6.73 -17.81
C ASN A 697 -26.68 5.32 -18.35
N TYR A 698 -26.36 5.13 -19.62
CA TYR A 698 -26.41 3.86 -20.33
C TYR A 698 -25.01 3.47 -20.76
N ILE A 699 -24.73 2.18 -20.71
CA ILE A 699 -23.38 1.63 -20.91
C ILE A 699 -23.41 0.59 -22.03
N VAL A 700 -22.49 0.72 -22.98
CA VAL A 700 -22.13 -0.31 -23.94
C VAL A 700 -20.71 -0.76 -23.64
N GLU A 701 -20.49 -2.05 -23.36
CA GLU A 701 -19.13 -2.58 -23.15
C GLU A 701 -18.72 -3.45 -24.33
N ILE A 702 -17.72 -3.02 -25.09
CA ILE A 702 -17.11 -3.77 -26.19
C ILE A 702 -15.91 -4.55 -25.65
N VAL A 703 -15.91 -5.86 -25.81
CA VAL A 703 -14.86 -6.74 -25.30
C VAL A 703 -14.06 -7.34 -26.45
N ASN A 704 -12.74 -7.09 -26.44
CA ASN A 704 -11.78 -7.50 -27.48
C ASN A 704 -12.25 -7.18 -28.92
N ARG A 705 -13.13 -6.17 -29.09
CA ARG A 705 -13.80 -5.81 -30.34
C ARG A 705 -14.52 -6.98 -31.03
N LEU A 706 -14.80 -8.05 -30.29
CA LEU A 706 -15.44 -9.27 -30.76
C LEU A 706 -16.95 -9.21 -30.53
N TYR A 707 -17.32 -8.70 -29.36
CA TYR A 707 -18.71 -8.55 -28.95
C TYR A 707 -18.88 -7.28 -28.13
N ALA A 708 -20.12 -6.81 -28.07
CA ALA A 708 -20.57 -5.69 -27.26
C ALA A 708 -21.72 -6.15 -26.36
N THR A 709 -21.71 -5.74 -25.10
CA THR A 709 -22.83 -5.95 -24.19
C THR A 709 -23.61 -4.64 -24.04
N TYR A 710 -24.92 -4.77 -24.01
CA TYR A 710 -25.85 -3.68 -23.72
C TYR A 710 -27.04 -4.27 -22.97
N ASP A 711 -27.29 -3.77 -21.76
CA ASP A 711 -28.17 -4.40 -20.78
C ASP A 711 -27.80 -5.89 -20.55
N SER A 712 -28.75 -6.82 -20.72
CA SER A 712 -28.52 -8.27 -20.61
C SER A 712 -28.13 -8.94 -21.93
N LEU A 713 -28.00 -8.18 -23.01
CA LEU A 713 -27.78 -8.72 -24.35
C LEU A 713 -26.33 -8.65 -24.76
N VAL A 714 -25.90 -9.69 -25.49
CA VAL A 714 -24.56 -9.80 -26.07
C VAL A 714 -24.68 -9.75 -27.59
N TYR A 715 -24.26 -8.63 -28.16
CA TYR A 715 -24.15 -8.39 -29.60
C TYR A 715 -22.75 -8.82 -30.05
N CYS A 716 -22.61 -9.44 -31.20
CA CYS A 716 -21.32 -9.94 -31.69
C CYS A 716 -21.04 -9.46 -33.11
N ILE A 717 -19.79 -9.50 -33.56
CA ILE A 717 -19.48 -9.15 -34.96
C ILE A 717 -20.31 -10.00 -35.94
N PRO A 718 -20.72 -9.47 -37.12
CA PRO A 718 -21.65 -10.14 -38.03
C PRO A 718 -21.23 -11.55 -38.45
N ASP A 719 -19.95 -11.75 -38.75
CA ASP A 719 -19.40 -13.05 -39.12
C ASP A 719 -19.55 -14.10 -37.98
N LEU A 720 -19.40 -13.68 -36.72
CA LEU A 720 -19.62 -14.54 -35.55
C LEU A 720 -21.11 -14.87 -35.41
N ALA A 721 -21.99 -13.89 -35.61
CA ALA A 721 -23.44 -14.07 -35.51
C ALA A 721 -23.96 -15.20 -36.41
N GLU A 722 -23.44 -15.30 -37.64
CA GLU A 722 -23.84 -16.35 -38.60
C GLU A 722 -23.55 -17.78 -38.10
N VAL A 723 -22.52 -17.94 -37.26
CA VAL A 723 -22.02 -19.25 -36.80
C VAL A 723 -22.29 -19.57 -35.32
N ILE A 724 -22.92 -18.67 -34.57
CA ILE A 724 -23.33 -18.96 -33.18
C ILE A 724 -24.31 -20.13 -33.15
N GLY A 725 -24.13 -21.02 -32.19
CA GLY A 725 -25.07 -22.11 -31.93
C GLY A 725 -24.40 -23.43 -31.56
N MET A 726 -25.21 -24.48 -31.52
CA MET A 726 -24.78 -25.84 -31.20
C MET A 726 -24.56 -26.66 -32.47
N TYR A 727 -23.46 -27.39 -32.53
CA TYR A 727 -23.10 -28.28 -33.64
C TYR A 727 -22.83 -29.67 -33.13
N SER A 728 -23.36 -30.70 -33.79
CA SER A 728 -23.16 -32.10 -33.38
C SER A 728 -22.84 -33.04 -34.55
N ASN A 729 -22.14 -34.12 -34.24
CA ASN A 729 -21.96 -35.28 -35.10
C ASN A 729 -22.78 -36.52 -34.66
N GLY A 730 -23.67 -36.35 -33.67
CA GLY A 730 -24.48 -37.40 -33.06
C GLY A 730 -23.88 -38.01 -31.78
N SER A 731 -22.57 -37.99 -31.62
CA SER A 731 -21.88 -38.51 -30.41
C SER A 731 -21.24 -37.43 -29.55
N GLU A 732 -20.86 -36.32 -30.17
CA GLU A 732 -20.17 -35.20 -29.57
C GLU A 732 -20.83 -33.91 -30.04
N TYR A 733 -20.63 -32.82 -29.30
CA TYR A 733 -21.09 -31.49 -29.69
C TYR A 733 -20.13 -30.38 -29.25
N ILE A 734 -20.26 -29.25 -29.94
CA ILE A 734 -19.61 -28.00 -29.61
C ILE A 734 -20.65 -26.87 -29.67
N ILE A 735 -20.62 -25.97 -28.70
CA ILE A 735 -21.45 -24.77 -28.65
C ILE A 735 -20.53 -23.57 -28.76
N LEU A 736 -20.85 -22.64 -29.66
CA LEU A 736 -20.21 -21.33 -29.76
C LEU A 736 -21.21 -20.27 -29.30
N GLY A 737 -20.84 -19.51 -28.27
CA GLY A 737 -21.61 -18.38 -27.73
C GLY A 737 -21.36 -17.07 -28.46
N SER A 738 -22.23 -16.07 -28.24
CA SER A 738 -22.10 -14.71 -28.80
C SER A 738 -20.92 -13.93 -28.23
N ASP A 739 -20.50 -14.26 -27.02
CA ASP A 739 -19.29 -13.74 -26.38
C ASP A 739 -18.00 -14.45 -26.85
N GLY A 740 -18.11 -15.39 -27.81
CA GLY A 740 -17.00 -16.22 -28.27
C GLY A 740 -16.66 -17.37 -27.33
N SER A 741 -17.42 -17.59 -26.25
CA SER A 741 -17.23 -18.74 -25.37
C SER A 741 -17.47 -20.05 -26.13
N VAL A 742 -16.73 -21.09 -25.75
CA VAL A 742 -16.86 -22.42 -26.33
C VAL A 742 -17.16 -23.44 -25.24
N ASN A 743 -18.22 -24.21 -25.45
CA ASN A 743 -18.50 -25.41 -24.66
C ASN A 743 -18.29 -26.64 -25.56
N TYR A 744 -17.40 -27.55 -25.16
CA TYR A 744 -17.07 -28.75 -25.90
C TYR A 744 -17.46 -30.00 -25.11
N ASN A 745 -18.46 -30.74 -25.60
CA ASN A 745 -19.05 -31.92 -24.93
C ASN A 745 -19.47 -31.64 -23.48
N GLY A 746 -20.10 -30.50 -23.21
CA GLY A 746 -20.62 -30.14 -21.89
C GLY A 746 -19.60 -29.51 -20.95
N VAL A 747 -18.40 -29.19 -21.45
CA VAL A 747 -17.33 -28.58 -20.67
C VAL A 747 -16.91 -27.27 -21.32
N ASP A 748 -16.97 -26.17 -20.57
CA ASP A 748 -16.43 -24.89 -21.01
C ASP A 748 -14.91 -24.98 -21.14
N VAL A 749 -14.39 -24.52 -22.27
CA VAL A 749 -12.96 -24.59 -22.59
C VAL A 749 -12.35 -23.19 -22.61
N ASN A 750 -11.06 -23.09 -22.31
CA ASN A 750 -10.36 -21.82 -22.34
C ASN A 750 -10.05 -21.42 -23.79
N VAL A 751 -10.73 -20.39 -24.30
CA VAL A 751 -10.51 -19.83 -25.63
C VAL A 751 -9.26 -18.95 -25.59
N THR A 752 -8.31 -19.22 -26.48
CA THR A 752 -7.02 -18.51 -26.56
C THR A 752 -6.92 -17.61 -27.78
N GLY A 753 -7.89 -17.66 -28.69
CA GLY A 753 -7.95 -16.76 -29.84
C GLY A 753 -9.14 -17.04 -30.75
N ILE A 754 -9.69 -15.98 -31.34
CA ILE A 754 -10.75 -16.03 -32.33
C ILE A 754 -10.31 -15.20 -33.52
N VAL A 755 -10.41 -15.78 -34.72
CA VAL A 755 -10.14 -15.10 -35.99
C VAL A 755 -11.42 -15.16 -36.81
N SER A 756 -11.92 -14.00 -37.20
CA SER A 756 -13.12 -13.87 -38.02
C SER A 756 -12.75 -13.46 -39.43
N ASN A 757 -13.26 -14.19 -40.42
CA ASN A 757 -13.18 -13.87 -41.83
C ASN A 757 -14.60 -13.94 -42.42
N PRO A 758 -14.88 -13.23 -43.54
CA PRO A 758 -16.17 -13.32 -44.20
C PRO A 758 -16.59 -14.78 -44.50
N GLY A 759 -17.63 -15.25 -43.81
CA GLY A 759 -18.18 -16.61 -43.93
C GLY A 759 -17.37 -17.73 -43.24
N GLU A 760 -16.34 -17.40 -42.47
CA GLU A 760 -15.53 -18.37 -41.71
C GLU A 760 -15.05 -17.80 -40.37
N VAL A 761 -15.32 -18.51 -39.28
CA VAL A 761 -14.78 -18.16 -37.95
C VAL A 761 -13.90 -19.29 -37.46
N VAL A 762 -12.70 -18.96 -37.01
CA VAL A 762 -11.72 -19.90 -36.45
C VAL A 762 -11.51 -19.60 -34.98
N VAL A 763 -11.82 -20.57 -34.12
CA VAL A 763 -11.65 -20.47 -32.67
C VAL A 763 -10.57 -21.44 -32.22
N THR A 764 -9.57 -20.92 -31.51
CA THR A 764 -8.50 -21.72 -30.90
C THR A 764 -8.74 -21.80 -29.39
N PHE A 765 -8.69 -23.01 -28.83
CA PHE A 765 -8.95 -23.23 -27.41
C PHE A 765 -8.10 -24.35 -26.83
N MET A 766 -7.94 -24.33 -25.51
CA MET A 766 -7.19 -25.32 -24.74
C MET A 766 -8.14 -26.31 -24.06
N ARG A 767 -7.90 -27.61 -24.26
CA ARG A 767 -8.59 -28.70 -23.56
C ARG A 767 -7.59 -29.77 -23.16
N SER A 768 -7.60 -30.18 -21.89
CA SER A 768 -6.68 -31.21 -21.37
C SER A 768 -5.20 -30.96 -21.71
N ASN A 769 -4.78 -29.69 -21.70
CA ASN A 769 -3.44 -29.20 -22.10
C ASN A 769 -3.06 -29.41 -23.58
N ALA A 770 -4.01 -29.71 -24.46
CA ALA A 770 -3.82 -29.71 -25.90
C ALA A 770 -4.50 -28.49 -26.54
N VAL A 771 -3.87 -27.94 -27.58
CA VAL A 771 -4.44 -26.89 -28.42
C VAL A 771 -5.36 -27.53 -29.45
N HIS A 772 -6.58 -27.02 -29.51
CA HIS A 772 -7.59 -27.38 -30.50
C HIS A 772 -7.93 -26.16 -31.36
N THR A 773 -8.28 -26.40 -32.62
CA THR A 773 -8.76 -25.37 -33.55
C THR A 773 -10.12 -25.80 -34.11
N ALA A 774 -11.16 -25.02 -33.84
CA ALA A 774 -12.49 -25.16 -34.41
C ALA A 774 -12.68 -24.16 -35.56
N THR A 775 -12.97 -24.65 -36.76
CA THR A 775 -13.26 -23.83 -37.94
C THR A 775 -14.72 -23.98 -38.30
N PHE A 776 -15.49 -22.89 -38.17
CA PHE A 776 -16.92 -22.80 -38.44
C PHE A 776 -17.15 -22.23 -39.84
N THR A 777 -17.88 -22.96 -40.69
CA THR A 777 -18.15 -22.56 -42.08
C THR A 777 -19.48 -23.14 -42.54
N GLY A 778 -20.39 -22.30 -43.05
CA GLY A 778 -21.61 -22.75 -43.75
C GLY A 778 -22.46 -23.78 -42.99
N GLY A 779 -22.65 -23.59 -41.68
CA GLY A 779 -23.45 -24.50 -40.83
C GLY A 779 -22.73 -25.79 -40.41
N GLN A 780 -21.41 -25.88 -40.62
CA GLN A 780 -20.55 -26.98 -40.18
C GLN A 780 -19.41 -26.45 -39.32
N VAL A 781 -18.84 -27.32 -38.47
CA VAL A 781 -17.59 -27.02 -37.77
C VAL A 781 -16.63 -28.20 -37.81
N THR A 782 -15.36 -27.91 -38.06
CA THR A 782 -14.27 -28.90 -38.01
C THR A 782 -13.37 -28.59 -36.83
N VAL A 783 -13.16 -29.55 -35.93
CA VAL A 783 -12.26 -29.41 -34.78
C VAL A 783 -11.02 -30.27 -35.00
N ALA A 784 -9.86 -29.63 -35.06
CA ALA A 784 -8.57 -30.28 -35.23
C ALA A 784 -7.72 -30.23 -33.96
N SER A 785 -6.97 -31.30 -33.68
CA SER A 785 -5.93 -31.37 -32.64
C SER A 785 -4.77 -32.25 -33.15
N GLY A 786 -3.65 -31.62 -33.50
CA GLY A 786 -2.53 -32.32 -34.16
C GLY A 786 -2.99 -32.97 -35.49
N ASP A 787 -2.69 -34.26 -35.67
CA ASP A 787 -3.12 -35.03 -36.86
C ASP A 787 -4.58 -35.54 -36.76
N SER A 788 -5.27 -35.30 -35.64
CA SER A 788 -6.65 -35.76 -35.42
C SER A 788 -7.64 -34.68 -35.82
N GLN A 789 -8.66 -35.04 -36.60
CA GLN A 789 -9.76 -34.15 -36.99
C GLN A 789 -11.10 -34.79 -36.67
N THR A 790 -11.97 -34.03 -36.02
CA THR A 790 -13.39 -34.35 -35.78
C THR A 790 -14.24 -33.36 -36.56
N ILE A 791 -15.21 -33.86 -37.34
CA ILE A 791 -16.12 -33.03 -38.12
C ILE A 791 -17.51 -33.08 -37.47
N TYR A 792 -18.09 -31.92 -37.23
CA TYR A 792 -19.47 -31.72 -36.78
C TYR A 792 -20.27 -31.14 -37.94
N SER A 793 -21.08 -31.98 -38.56
CA SER A 793 -21.60 -31.70 -39.90
C SER A 793 -22.89 -30.87 -39.91
N ASN A 794 -23.59 -30.73 -38.78
CA ASN A 794 -24.91 -30.08 -38.72
C ASN A 794 -25.03 -29.16 -37.50
N LYS A 795 -25.36 -27.89 -37.75
CA LYS A 795 -25.94 -26.97 -36.75
C LYS A 795 -27.29 -27.53 -36.30
N ILE A 796 -27.49 -27.65 -34.99
CA ILE A 796 -28.74 -28.13 -34.40
C ILE A 796 -29.66 -26.93 -34.12
N ASP A 797 -30.93 -27.07 -34.47
CA ASP A 797 -31.96 -26.14 -34.02
C ASP A 797 -32.15 -26.30 -32.51
N THR A 798 -31.94 -25.20 -31.78
CA THR A 798 -31.97 -25.16 -30.32
C THR A 798 -33.21 -24.47 -29.78
N ASP A 799 -34.28 -24.33 -30.58
CA ASP A 799 -35.52 -23.72 -30.12
C ASP A 799 -36.14 -24.51 -28.95
N LEU A 800 -35.92 -23.97 -27.74
CA LEU A 800 -36.39 -24.55 -26.49
C LEU A 800 -37.91 -24.43 -26.31
N SER A 801 -38.60 -23.59 -27.10
CA SER A 801 -40.04 -23.38 -26.99
C SER A 801 -40.86 -24.65 -27.19
N SER A 802 -40.30 -25.63 -27.93
CA SER A 802 -40.92 -26.94 -28.17
C SER A 802 -41.09 -27.80 -26.91
N PHE A 803 -40.34 -27.52 -25.84
CA PHE A 803 -40.49 -28.21 -24.55
C PHE A 803 -41.56 -27.60 -23.65
N VAL A 804 -42.13 -26.44 -24.00
CA VAL A 804 -43.12 -25.77 -23.15
C VAL A 804 -44.42 -26.56 -23.12
N GLY A 805 -44.88 -26.89 -21.92
CA GLY A 805 -46.02 -27.76 -21.72
C GLY A 805 -46.13 -28.30 -20.31
N THR A 806 -47.23 -28.99 -20.05
CA THR A 806 -47.46 -29.75 -18.82
C THR A 806 -47.56 -31.24 -19.18
N TYR A 807 -46.74 -32.06 -18.55
CA TYR A 807 -46.63 -33.50 -18.80
C TYR A 807 -46.94 -34.28 -17.51
N ILE A 808 -47.64 -35.41 -17.61
CA ILE A 808 -48.06 -36.22 -16.46
C ILE A 808 -47.64 -37.67 -16.67
N VAL A 809 -46.56 -38.10 -16.03
CA VAL A 809 -46.04 -39.47 -16.21
C VAL A 809 -46.44 -40.34 -15.02
N ALA A 810 -47.19 -41.41 -15.27
CA ALA A 810 -47.49 -42.43 -14.27
C ALA A 810 -46.29 -43.36 -14.09
N VAL A 811 -45.63 -43.34 -12.92
CA VAL A 811 -44.38 -44.11 -12.67
C VAL A 811 -44.67 -45.47 -12.02
N ASP A 812 -45.77 -45.58 -11.26
CA ASP A 812 -46.34 -46.83 -10.76
C ASP A 812 -47.86 -46.69 -10.55
N ASP A 813 -48.54 -47.75 -10.07
CA ASP A 813 -50.00 -47.82 -9.92
C ASP A 813 -50.61 -46.71 -9.02
N ASN A 814 -49.81 -45.92 -8.29
CA ASN A 814 -50.31 -44.86 -7.39
C ASN A 814 -49.52 -43.53 -7.45
N THR A 815 -48.57 -43.37 -8.38
CA THR A 815 -47.67 -42.19 -8.40
C THR A 815 -47.64 -41.55 -9.78
N ASP A 816 -48.34 -40.41 -9.92
CA ASP A 816 -48.26 -39.52 -11.08
C ASP A 816 -47.27 -38.39 -10.78
N ILE A 817 -46.29 -38.19 -11.66
CA ILE A 817 -45.36 -37.08 -11.60
C ILE A 817 -45.81 -36.02 -12.61
N THR A 818 -46.16 -34.83 -12.11
CA THR A 818 -46.51 -33.68 -12.95
C THR A 818 -45.26 -32.85 -13.22
N ILE A 819 -44.97 -32.63 -14.49
CA ILE A 819 -43.85 -31.82 -14.96
C ILE A 819 -44.42 -30.60 -15.68
N GLY A 820 -44.10 -29.40 -15.21
CA GLY A 820 -44.39 -28.17 -15.95
C GLY A 820 -43.10 -27.64 -16.57
N VAL A 821 -43.18 -27.17 -17.81
CA VAL A 821 -42.11 -26.43 -18.48
C VAL A 821 -42.71 -25.14 -18.99
N SER A 822 -42.19 -24.01 -18.51
CA SER A 822 -42.54 -22.66 -18.95
C SER A 822 -41.36 -22.02 -19.66
N ALA A 823 -41.67 -21.08 -20.57
CA ALA A 823 -40.72 -20.21 -21.23
C ALA A 823 -40.66 -18.87 -20.52
N THR A 824 -39.48 -18.30 -20.34
CA THR A 824 -39.27 -16.98 -19.73
C THR A 824 -38.26 -16.17 -20.55
N VAL A 825 -38.56 -14.89 -20.81
CA VAL A 825 -37.65 -13.92 -21.48
C VAL A 825 -37.83 -12.52 -20.88
N GLY A 826 -36.80 -11.67 -20.95
CA GLY A 826 -36.92 -10.24 -20.62
C GLY A 826 -37.64 -9.47 -21.74
N GLY A 827 -37.34 -9.83 -23.00
CA GLY A 827 -38.01 -9.29 -24.19
C GLY A 827 -38.42 -10.37 -25.18
N VAL A 828 -39.51 -10.17 -25.92
CA VAL A 828 -40.02 -11.14 -26.91
C VAL A 828 -39.02 -11.47 -28.02
N ASN A 829 -38.06 -10.59 -28.30
CA ASN A 829 -37.03 -10.82 -29.30
C ASN A 829 -35.84 -11.64 -28.77
N GLU A 830 -35.79 -11.91 -27.47
CA GLU A 830 -34.69 -12.61 -26.83
C GLU A 830 -34.82 -14.13 -26.95
N GLN A 831 -33.72 -14.84 -26.71
CA GLN A 831 -33.75 -16.31 -26.59
C GLN A 831 -34.53 -16.75 -25.35
N VAL A 832 -35.37 -17.75 -25.53
CA VAL A 832 -36.20 -18.32 -24.47
C VAL A 832 -35.36 -19.10 -23.47
N SER A 833 -35.46 -18.73 -22.19
CA SER A 833 -35.02 -19.57 -21.09
C SER A 833 -36.17 -20.47 -20.61
N LEU A 834 -35.84 -21.67 -20.14
CA LEU A 834 -36.84 -22.60 -19.61
C LEU A 834 -36.82 -22.63 -18.08
N THR A 835 -38.01 -22.51 -17.51
CA THR A 835 -38.25 -22.82 -16.09
C THR A 835 -39.03 -24.13 -16.02
N THR A 836 -38.55 -25.09 -15.22
CA THR A 836 -39.22 -26.39 -15.07
C THR A 836 -39.76 -26.58 -13.68
N THR A 837 -40.77 -27.43 -13.52
CA THR A 837 -41.30 -27.83 -12.21
C THR A 837 -41.48 -29.34 -12.13
N ILE A 838 -41.23 -29.93 -10.96
CA ILE A 838 -41.63 -31.30 -10.63
C ILE A 838 -42.61 -31.22 -9.47
N ASN A 839 -43.85 -31.67 -9.68
CA ASN A 839 -44.95 -31.57 -8.72
C ASN A 839 -45.12 -30.14 -8.14
N GLY A 840 -44.96 -29.13 -9.01
CA GLY A 840 -45.05 -27.71 -8.64
C GLY A 840 -43.78 -27.10 -8.02
N VAL A 841 -42.69 -27.87 -7.87
CA VAL A 841 -41.43 -27.34 -7.32
C VAL A 841 -40.48 -26.94 -8.45
N ILE A 842 -40.10 -25.66 -8.49
CA ILE A 842 -39.25 -25.06 -9.54
C ILE A 842 -37.85 -25.69 -9.59
N ARG A 843 -37.36 -25.95 -10.80
CA ARG A 843 -36.04 -26.49 -11.13
C ARG A 843 -35.52 -25.82 -12.40
N THR A 844 -34.21 -25.60 -12.43
CA THR A 844 -33.50 -25.16 -13.63
C THR A 844 -33.10 -26.40 -14.44
N PRO A 845 -33.51 -26.51 -15.71
CA PRO A 845 -33.09 -27.62 -16.57
C PRO A 845 -31.65 -27.43 -17.07
N SER A 846 -30.95 -28.53 -17.29
CA SER A 846 -29.72 -28.58 -18.09
C SER A 846 -30.05 -29.04 -19.51
N VAL A 847 -29.58 -28.32 -20.52
CA VAL A 847 -29.70 -28.69 -21.94
C VAL A 847 -28.57 -29.63 -22.33
N GLN A 848 -28.89 -30.73 -23.02
CA GLN A 848 -27.93 -31.74 -23.48
C GLN A 848 -28.40 -32.39 -24.78
N LEU A 849 -27.58 -33.27 -25.36
CA LEU A 849 -27.97 -34.13 -26.48
C LEU A 849 -28.06 -35.59 -26.05
N SER A 850 -29.01 -36.31 -26.63
CA SER A 850 -29.11 -37.77 -26.53
C SER A 850 -27.98 -38.47 -27.29
N GLU A 851 -27.83 -39.79 -27.08
CA GLU A 851 -26.89 -40.63 -27.87
C GLU A 851 -27.20 -40.65 -29.38
N ASP A 852 -28.44 -40.34 -29.79
CA ASP A 852 -28.86 -40.22 -31.19
C ASP A 852 -28.85 -38.76 -31.70
N GLY A 853 -28.27 -37.82 -30.94
CA GLY A 853 -28.09 -36.42 -31.34
C GLY A 853 -29.33 -35.54 -31.26
N LYS A 854 -30.35 -35.95 -30.51
CA LYS A 854 -31.59 -35.20 -30.29
C LYS A 854 -31.46 -34.27 -29.09
N LEU A 855 -32.12 -33.12 -29.17
CA LEU A 855 -32.15 -32.15 -28.08
C LEU A 855 -32.87 -32.72 -26.86
N GLN A 856 -32.25 -32.56 -25.68
CA GLN A 856 -32.78 -33.02 -24.42
C GLN A 856 -32.67 -31.94 -23.35
N ILE A 857 -33.67 -31.89 -22.46
CA ILE A 857 -33.55 -31.20 -21.18
C ILE A 857 -33.62 -32.21 -20.03
N TYR A 858 -32.75 -32.02 -19.06
CA TYR A 858 -32.63 -32.88 -17.88
C TYR A 858 -32.70 -32.08 -16.60
N PHE A 859 -33.43 -32.58 -15.61
CA PHE A 859 -33.49 -31.99 -14.28
C PHE A 859 -33.89 -33.05 -13.25
N THR A 860 -33.56 -32.77 -11.99
CA THR A 860 -33.84 -33.69 -10.89
C THR A 860 -34.47 -32.97 -9.71
N ALA A 861 -35.30 -33.69 -8.97
CA ALA A 861 -35.80 -33.25 -7.68
C ALA A 861 -35.75 -34.41 -6.69
N PHE A 862 -35.61 -34.09 -5.41
CA PHE A 862 -35.87 -35.04 -4.35
C PHE A 862 -37.34 -34.94 -3.96
N ASP A 863 -38.08 -36.04 -4.08
CA ASP A 863 -39.49 -36.11 -3.69
C ASP A 863 -39.67 -37.15 -2.56
N PHE A 864 -40.02 -36.65 -1.37
CA PHE A 864 -40.27 -37.47 -0.19
C PHE A 864 -41.51 -38.37 -0.35
N ALA A 865 -42.50 -37.95 -1.13
CA ALA A 865 -43.73 -38.71 -1.36
C ALA A 865 -43.50 -39.85 -2.38
N ALA A 866 -42.65 -39.61 -3.38
CA ALA A 866 -42.26 -40.63 -4.37
C ALA A 866 -41.14 -41.58 -3.88
N GLY A 867 -40.56 -41.31 -2.69
CA GLY A 867 -39.60 -42.20 -2.04
C GLY A 867 -38.17 -42.13 -2.58
N GLY A 868 -37.77 -41.03 -3.23
CA GLY A 868 -36.39 -40.85 -3.70
C GLY A 868 -36.16 -39.67 -4.65
N THR A 869 -35.01 -39.68 -5.33
CA THR A 869 -34.71 -38.72 -6.40
C THR A 869 -35.53 -39.05 -7.64
N VAL A 870 -36.36 -38.11 -8.06
CA VAL A 870 -37.05 -38.08 -9.34
C VAL A 870 -36.09 -37.51 -10.38
N ARG A 871 -35.84 -38.27 -11.43
CA ARG A 871 -35.04 -37.85 -12.59
C ARG A 871 -35.96 -37.70 -13.79
N CYS A 872 -35.95 -36.53 -14.40
CA CYS A 872 -36.75 -36.22 -15.57
C CYS A 872 -35.83 -35.93 -16.75
N THR A 873 -36.04 -36.62 -17.87
CA THR A 873 -35.38 -36.35 -19.15
C THR A 873 -36.45 -36.18 -20.21
N LEU A 874 -36.51 -35.01 -20.82
CA LEU A 874 -37.40 -34.74 -21.95
C LEU A 874 -36.55 -34.71 -23.22
N THR A 875 -36.95 -35.46 -24.24
CA THR A 875 -36.24 -35.56 -25.54
C THR A 875 -37.15 -35.11 -26.67
N LEU A 876 -36.70 -34.14 -27.47
CA LEU A 876 -37.41 -33.65 -28.64
C LEU A 876 -37.10 -34.53 -29.86
N ASP A 877 -38.14 -35.03 -30.52
CA ASP A 877 -38.05 -35.85 -31.74
C ASP A 877 -39.08 -35.39 -32.78
N GLY A 878 -38.71 -34.38 -33.57
CA GLY A 878 -39.65 -33.67 -34.43
C GLY A 878 -40.76 -33.01 -33.60
N ASP A 879 -42.01 -33.26 -33.96
CA ASP A 879 -43.18 -32.64 -33.32
C ASP A 879 -43.61 -33.38 -32.03
N ARG A 880 -42.71 -34.16 -31.42
CA ARG A 880 -43.02 -34.96 -30.21
C ARG A 880 -41.96 -34.81 -29.13
N VAL A 881 -42.39 -34.76 -27.88
CA VAL A 881 -41.54 -34.78 -26.69
C VAL A 881 -41.70 -36.11 -25.97
N SER A 882 -40.63 -36.89 -25.91
CA SER A 882 -40.54 -38.11 -25.09
C SER A 882 -40.10 -37.75 -23.68
N VAL A 883 -40.97 -37.97 -22.69
CA VAL A 883 -40.78 -37.61 -21.29
C VAL A 883 -40.47 -38.88 -20.50
N ASN A 884 -39.21 -39.06 -20.12
CA ASN A 884 -38.78 -40.16 -19.25
C ASN A 884 -38.71 -39.68 -17.81
N VAL A 885 -39.38 -40.41 -16.91
CA VAL A 885 -39.34 -40.17 -15.47
C VAL A 885 -38.87 -41.43 -14.76
N THR A 886 -37.87 -41.28 -13.91
CA THR A 886 -37.36 -42.36 -13.07
C THR A 886 -37.42 -41.97 -11.59
N VAL A 887 -38.00 -42.85 -10.76
CA VAL A 887 -38.08 -42.73 -9.30
C VAL A 887 -37.47 -43.98 -8.67
N GLY A 888 -36.29 -43.85 -8.07
CA GLY A 888 -35.55 -45.00 -7.56
C GLY A 888 -35.19 -46.00 -8.67
N SER A 889 -35.73 -47.21 -8.62
CA SER A 889 -35.57 -48.27 -9.64
C SER A 889 -36.75 -48.41 -10.60
N SER A 890 -37.83 -47.65 -10.38
CA SER A 890 -39.01 -47.63 -11.24
C SER A 890 -38.89 -46.47 -12.22
N GLY A 891 -39.31 -46.68 -13.47
CA GLY A 891 -39.31 -45.61 -14.46
C GLY A 891 -40.30 -45.89 -15.56
N ASN A 892 -40.83 -44.83 -16.13
CA ASN A 892 -41.74 -44.88 -17.27
C ASN A 892 -41.37 -43.78 -18.28
N THR A 893 -41.73 -44.01 -19.53
CA THR A 893 -41.58 -43.03 -20.60
C THR A 893 -42.93 -42.83 -21.25
N GLU A 894 -43.36 -41.59 -21.38
CA GLU A 894 -44.53 -41.21 -22.15
C GLU A 894 -44.16 -40.25 -23.28
N VAL A 895 -44.99 -40.20 -24.32
CA VAL A 895 -44.74 -39.36 -25.50
C VAL A 895 -45.91 -38.42 -25.69
N TYR A 896 -45.58 -37.14 -25.79
CA TYR A 896 -46.51 -36.03 -25.95
C TYR A 896 -46.26 -35.34 -27.29
N ASP A 897 -47.28 -34.71 -27.83
CA ASP A 897 -47.12 -33.85 -29.01
C ASP A 897 -46.63 -32.46 -28.55
N VAL A 898 -45.78 -31.82 -29.35
CA VAL A 898 -45.27 -30.47 -29.09
C VAL A 898 -46.43 -29.48 -29.14
N SER A 899 -46.47 -28.55 -28.18
CA SER A 899 -47.44 -27.46 -28.20
C SER A 899 -47.01 -26.43 -29.24
N ASP A 900 -47.82 -26.19 -30.26
CA ASP A 900 -47.59 -25.11 -31.23
C ASP A 900 -47.95 -23.77 -30.57
N TRP A 901 -46.96 -22.92 -30.30
CA TRP A 901 -47.18 -21.59 -29.73
C TRP A 901 -46.09 -20.59 -30.11
N ASP A 902 -46.47 -19.32 -30.14
CA ASP A 902 -45.54 -18.19 -30.13
C ASP A 902 -46.15 -16.99 -29.38
N TYR A 903 -45.41 -15.87 -29.25
CA TYR A 903 -45.96 -14.70 -28.58
C TYR A 903 -47.11 -14.03 -29.34
N SER A 904 -47.28 -14.31 -30.63
CA SER A 904 -48.36 -13.74 -31.46
C SER A 904 -49.74 -14.34 -31.14
N ASP A 905 -49.78 -15.53 -30.52
CA ASP A 905 -50.99 -16.14 -29.98
C ASP A 905 -51.67 -15.29 -28.89
N PHE A 906 -50.96 -14.34 -28.29
CA PHE A 906 -51.43 -13.52 -27.19
C PHE A 906 -51.79 -12.09 -27.61
N ASN A 907 -51.79 -11.80 -28.92
CA ASN A 907 -52.17 -10.50 -29.45
C ASN A 907 -53.56 -10.05 -28.97
N ILE A 908 -53.63 -8.84 -28.42
CA ILE A 908 -54.86 -8.22 -27.91
C ILE A 908 -55.10 -6.85 -28.54
N GLU A 909 -56.38 -6.45 -28.60
CA GLU A 909 -56.73 -5.05 -28.75
C GLU A 909 -56.49 -4.28 -27.44
N GLU A 910 -56.44 -2.96 -27.51
CA GLU A 910 -56.31 -2.09 -26.35
C GLU A 910 -57.40 -2.42 -25.31
N THR A 911 -56.97 -2.85 -24.12
CA THR A 911 -57.85 -3.41 -23.08
C THR A 911 -57.62 -2.70 -21.75
N GLN A 912 -58.71 -2.27 -21.10
CA GLN A 912 -58.67 -1.68 -19.76
C GLN A 912 -58.53 -2.77 -18.69
N ILE A 913 -57.51 -2.65 -17.84
CA ILE A 913 -57.25 -3.56 -16.71
C ILE A 913 -57.00 -2.75 -15.43
N GLY A 914 -57.87 -2.93 -14.44
CA GLY A 914 -57.82 -2.15 -13.20
C GLY A 914 -57.96 -0.64 -13.44
N GLN A 915 -56.90 0.13 -13.19
CA GLN A 915 -56.80 1.56 -13.51
C GLN A 915 -55.90 1.88 -14.71
N GLY A 916 -55.33 0.85 -15.36
CA GLY A 916 -54.44 1.01 -16.50
C GLY A 916 -55.05 0.58 -17.83
N THR A 917 -54.40 0.97 -18.91
CA THR A 917 -54.68 0.48 -20.26
C THR A 917 -53.52 -0.39 -20.73
N LEU A 918 -53.81 -1.65 -21.07
CA LEU A 918 -52.87 -2.55 -21.72
C LEU A 918 -53.06 -2.46 -23.24
N SER A 919 -51.97 -2.29 -23.98
CA SER A 919 -51.96 -2.35 -25.43
C SER A 919 -50.86 -3.29 -25.94
N CYS A 920 -51.06 -3.85 -27.13
CA CYS A 920 -50.09 -4.70 -27.81
C CYS A 920 -49.78 -4.10 -29.18
N VAL A 921 -48.50 -3.90 -29.48
CA VAL A 921 -48.01 -3.37 -30.76
C VAL A 921 -47.08 -4.40 -31.39
N VAL A 922 -47.36 -4.81 -32.64
CA VAL A 922 -46.49 -5.74 -33.37
C VAL A 922 -45.47 -4.96 -34.19
N LYS A 923 -44.17 -5.20 -33.95
CA LYS A 923 -43.03 -4.60 -34.68
C LYS A 923 -42.19 -5.69 -35.33
N GLU A 924 -42.07 -5.67 -36.66
CA GLU A 924 -41.34 -6.70 -37.43
C GLU A 924 -41.69 -8.15 -37.02
N GLY A 925 -42.96 -8.38 -36.65
CA GLY A 925 -43.47 -9.69 -36.19
C GLY A 925 -43.40 -9.94 -34.68
N ALA A 926 -42.65 -9.14 -33.91
CA ALA A 926 -42.56 -9.24 -32.46
C ALA A 926 -43.68 -8.45 -31.74
N PRO A 927 -44.49 -9.08 -30.86
CA PRO A 927 -45.52 -8.39 -30.10
C PRO A 927 -44.96 -7.75 -28.83
N LEU A 928 -45.08 -6.42 -28.73
CA LEU A 928 -44.64 -5.63 -27.57
C LEU A 928 -45.85 -5.19 -26.76
N TYR A 929 -45.82 -5.43 -25.45
CA TYR A 929 -46.93 -5.09 -24.55
C TYR A 929 -46.58 -3.84 -23.74
N LEU A 930 -47.56 -2.94 -23.63
CA LEU A 930 -47.41 -1.70 -22.90
C LEU A 930 -48.55 -1.53 -21.90
N LEU A 931 -48.21 -1.21 -20.64
CA LEU A 931 -49.15 -0.83 -19.60
C LEU A 931 -49.04 0.68 -19.36
N ASN A 932 -50.10 1.43 -19.71
CA ASN A 932 -50.09 2.90 -19.67
C ASN A 932 -48.93 3.54 -20.45
N GLY A 933 -48.45 2.88 -21.51
CA GLY A 933 -47.31 3.31 -22.30
C GLY A 933 -45.94 2.87 -21.77
N VAL A 934 -45.86 2.17 -20.64
CA VAL A 934 -44.63 1.55 -20.11
C VAL A 934 -44.48 0.15 -20.69
N MET A 935 -43.30 -0.19 -21.20
CA MET A 935 -43.02 -1.50 -21.80
C MET A 935 -42.97 -2.60 -20.72
N CYS A 936 -43.31 -3.82 -21.12
CA CYS A 936 -43.19 -5.02 -20.29
C CYS A 936 -41.72 -5.40 -20.09
N ASP A 937 -41.35 -5.71 -18.85
CA ASP A 937 -39.98 -6.05 -18.42
C ASP A 937 -39.73 -7.56 -18.41
N GLY A 938 -40.78 -8.39 -18.46
CA GLY A 938 -40.64 -9.84 -18.48
C GLY A 938 -41.87 -10.57 -19.01
N TYR A 939 -41.62 -11.67 -19.71
CA TYR A 939 -42.64 -12.51 -20.35
C TYR A 939 -42.48 -13.94 -19.88
N GLU A 940 -43.55 -14.54 -19.35
CA GLU A 940 -43.57 -15.95 -18.98
C GLU A 940 -44.72 -16.67 -19.68
N VAL A 941 -44.42 -17.70 -20.46
CA VAL A 941 -45.44 -18.53 -21.12
C VAL A 941 -45.51 -19.91 -20.49
N SER A 942 -46.73 -20.34 -20.14
CA SER A 942 -47.03 -21.69 -19.68
C SER A 942 -48.21 -22.30 -20.46
N ILE A 943 -48.16 -23.61 -20.68
CA ILE A 943 -49.18 -24.34 -21.44
C ILE A 943 -49.67 -25.54 -20.63
N ASN A 944 -50.99 -25.61 -20.44
CA ASN A 944 -51.67 -26.71 -19.79
C ASN A 944 -52.82 -27.23 -20.66
N GLY A 945 -52.59 -28.33 -21.37
CA GLY A 945 -53.50 -28.83 -22.39
C GLY A 945 -53.69 -27.81 -23.51
N ASN A 946 -54.94 -27.38 -23.73
CA ASN A 946 -55.28 -26.40 -24.78
C ASN A 946 -55.28 -24.94 -24.28
N VAL A 947 -54.90 -24.70 -23.03
CA VAL A 947 -54.87 -23.36 -22.43
C VAL A 947 -53.43 -22.86 -22.43
N LYS A 948 -53.19 -21.77 -23.16
CA LYS A 948 -51.93 -21.04 -23.20
C LYS A 948 -52.05 -19.81 -22.32
N THR A 949 -51.07 -19.56 -21.46
CA THR A 949 -51.05 -18.42 -20.54
C THR A 949 -49.75 -17.66 -20.73
N LEU A 950 -49.84 -16.35 -20.93
CA LEU A 950 -48.73 -15.39 -20.93
C LEU A 950 -48.88 -14.50 -19.71
N THR A 951 -47.90 -14.51 -18.81
CA THR A 951 -47.76 -13.55 -17.71
C THR A 951 -46.78 -12.48 -18.15
N LEU A 952 -47.18 -11.22 -18.00
CA LEU A 952 -46.40 -10.02 -18.31
C LEU A 952 -46.05 -9.33 -17.00
N ASP A 953 -44.77 -9.05 -16.77
CA ASP A 953 -44.31 -8.27 -15.60
C ASP A 953 -44.02 -6.82 -16.02
N PHE A 954 -44.64 -5.86 -15.33
CA PHE A 954 -44.38 -4.43 -15.45
C PHE A 954 -43.90 -3.89 -14.11
N ASN A 955 -42.60 -4.04 -13.83
CA ASN A 955 -41.95 -3.62 -12.58
C ASN A 955 -42.70 -4.06 -11.31
N GLY A 956 -43.00 -5.36 -11.19
CA GLY A 956 -43.68 -5.97 -10.04
C GLY A 956 -45.22 -5.92 -10.12
N THR A 957 -45.77 -5.52 -11.27
CA THR A 957 -47.20 -5.65 -11.58
C THR A 957 -47.40 -6.70 -12.65
N ASP A 958 -47.95 -7.85 -12.26
CA ASP A 958 -48.25 -8.94 -13.18
C ASP A 958 -49.59 -8.72 -13.89
N VAL A 959 -49.60 -8.95 -15.22
CA VAL A 959 -50.80 -8.98 -16.05
C VAL A 959 -50.86 -10.33 -16.75
N VAL A 960 -52.01 -11.01 -16.70
CA VAL A 960 -52.14 -12.37 -17.24
C VAL A 960 -53.04 -12.40 -18.47
N ILE A 961 -52.49 -12.84 -19.59
CA ILE A 961 -53.22 -13.09 -20.84
C ILE A 961 -53.41 -14.60 -21.00
N THR A 962 -54.66 -15.04 -21.05
CA THR A 962 -55.01 -16.45 -21.29
C THR A 962 -55.64 -16.61 -22.67
N ASN A 963 -55.07 -17.48 -23.51
CA ASN A 963 -55.65 -17.92 -24.77
C ASN A 963 -56.15 -19.37 -24.63
N ASN A 964 -57.47 -19.56 -24.76
CA ASN A 964 -58.11 -20.86 -24.77
C ASN A 964 -58.80 -21.08 -26.11
N ASN A 965 -58.16 -21.82 -27.02
CA ASN A 965 -58.66 -22.11 -28.38
C ASN A 965 -59.10 -20.85 -29.17
N GLY A 966 -58.29 -19.79 -29.13
CA GLY A 966 -58.54 -18.53 -29.85
C GLY A 966 -59.45 -17.55 -29.11
N SER A 967 -59.95 -17.89 -27.93
CA SER A 967 -60.59 -16.93 -27.02
C SER A 967 -59.54 -16.37 -26.07
N VAL A 968 -59.19 -15.09 -26.25
CA VAL A 968 -58.22 -14.38 -25.40
C VAL A 968 -58.94 -13.63 -24.29
N SER A 969 -58.46 -13.77 -23.05
CA SER A 969 -58.91 -13.00 -21.89
C SER A 969 -57.72 -12.42 -21.15
N VAL A 970 -57.86 -11.18 -20.64
CA VAL A 970 -56.84 -10.48 -19.85
C VAL A 970 -57.36 -10.34 -18.42
N ALA A 971 -56.50 -10.61 -17.43
CA ALA A 971 -56.81 -10.51 -16.01
C ALA A 971 -55.75 -9.70 -15.26
#